data_AF-A0A5B1BIB5-F1
#
_entry.id   AF-A0A5B1BIB5-F1
#
_cell.length_a   1.000
_cell.length_b   1.000
_cell.length_c   1.000
_cell.angle_alpha   90.00
_cell.angle_beta   90.00
_cell.angle_gamma   90.00
#
_symmetry.space_group_name_H-M   'P 1'
#
loop_
_entity.id
_entity.type
_entity.pdbx_description
1 polymer ?
#
loop_
_entity_poly.entity_id
_entity_poly.type
_entity_poly.pdbx_seq_one_letter_code
_entity_poly.pdbx_strand_id
1 'polypeptide(L)'
;MAAAFGGFETLASILTEHGPLHQDDLVARLRDSGVANPDQVLDQIECLASQLVDDSWVWLPTVLAGRVFTHRLGADELAHDVLAITPDLDPIAELCRHERYQRLTDGSPLRVALAGFDHELLEQRGIPAEEVDPLGALLLASGTLAALGAAQGDLVGVRLTERGLAVERITEVVPAEDVGARLAATLDAEEPKYLGAAVWTLCADDPQLFTEPLPPLSEIVDDYGLERGGDLLAPGGFAFNTWRFDQGCMALAERYDLDADDAVALFSLLKLYDHISLLLDAADEKESPEEATAAAVDWMATPEFNRLVDLVAEFGDALVEPLLAELVVAETIDTDGAGTAALALFAVVLEPKVPRPARVACRWLRAVAMERIGDIEAAERDLLAAESMSPDWPLPLFDLARIASDRGDVERGLALLRRAGAEPDYPLAELLEQYRAEPRRDIGRNDLCWCGSGRKYKKCHLGREQLPLSDRARWLYAKAIQHALTSGWNDLLIGVADERSRHAGDDPEALTTALGDPLVIDVVLFEGGAFQKFLEVRGSLLPDDERLLAEQWLLAKRSVFEVQRVQRDHSVTVRDLRTDDTHEVREHAASCQLKPGQLVCARVLPAGDTTRFFGGAEPVELPERNPLIDLLDTQPDAVTLVAQLSRRFAPPAR
;
A
#
# COMPACT_ATOMS: atom_id res chain seq x y z
N MET A 1 -25.39 -6.93 -2.21
CA MET A 1 -25.78 -6.14 -3.40
C MET A 1 -27.19 -5.56 -3.35
N ALA A 2 -28.28 -6.34 -3.21
CA ALA A 2 -29.65 -5.77 -3.23
C ALA A 2 -29.98 -4.76 -2.11
N ALA A 3 -29.35 -4.86 -0.94
CA ALA A 3 -29.53 -3.92 0.17
C ALA A 3 -28.77 -2.58 -0.03
N ALA A 4 -27.68 -2.58 -0.80
CA ALA A 4 -26.89 -1.38 -1.09
C ALA A 4 -27.60 -0.47 -2.11
N PHE A 5 -28.23 -1.05 -3.13
CA PHE A 5 -29.02 -0.30 -4.13
C PHE A 5 -30.23 0.44 -3.54
N GLY A 6 -30.86 -0.10 -2.47
CA GLY A 6 -32.00 0.57 -1.81
C GLY A 6 -31.61 1.80 -0.98
N GLY A 7 -30.36 1.88 -0.52
CA GLY A 7 -29.85 3.02 0.25
C GLY A 7 -29.73 4.30 -0.58
N PHE A 8 -29.29 4.18 -1.83
CA PHE A 8 -29.08 5.33 -2.73
C PHE A 8 -30.37 6.01 -3.19
N GLU A 9 -31.38 5.24 -3.58
CA GLU A 9 -32.68 5.83 -3.97
C GLU A 9 -33.31 6.59 -2.79
N THR A 10 -33.15 6.03 -1.59
CA THR A 10 -33.62 6.65 -0.34
C THR A 10 -32.84 7.93 -0.03
N LEU A 11 -31.50 7.90 -0.12
CA LEU A 11 -30.64 9.07 0.05
C LEU A 11 -30.98 10.19 -0.94
N ALA A 12 -31.08 9.85 -2.23
CA ALA A 12 -31.45 10.77 -3.29
C ALA A 12 -32.81 11.42 -3.04
N SER A 13 -33.81 10.64 -2.61
CA SER A 13 -35.13 11.16 -2.26
C SER A 13 -35.08 12.12 -1.08
N ILE A 14 -34.40 11.75 0.00
CA ILE A 14 -34.30 12.58 1.22
C ILE A 14 -33.62 13.91 0.89
N LEU A 15 -32.46 13.88 0.23
CA LEU A 15 -31.71 15.10 -0.08
C LEU A 15 -32.39 15.96 -1.14
N THR A 16 -33.17 15.36 -2.04
CA THR A 16 -33.97 16.12 -3.02
C THR A 16 -35.16 16.83 -2.36
N GLU A 17 -35.82 16.20 -1.37
CA GLU A 17 -37.01 16.76 -0.72
C GLU A 17 -36.68 17.68 0.46
N HIS A 18 -35.60 17.40 1.17
CA HIS A 18 -35.28 18.02 2.46
C HIS A 18 -33.88 18.64 2.55
N GLY A 19 -33.05 18.49 1.52
CA GLY A 19 -31.71 19.09 1.48
C GLY A 19 -31.73 20.62 1.35
N PRO A 20 -30.66 21.32 1.76
CA PRO A 20 -29.44 20.81 2.41
C PRO A 20 -29.68 20.30 3.86
N LEU A 21 -28.96 19.26 4.30
CA LEU A 21 -29.07 18.68 5.64
C LEU A 21 -27.71 18.39 6.26
N HIS A 22 -27.49 18.72 7.54
CA HIS A 22 -26.31 18.25 8.27
C HIS A 22 -26.33 16.72 8.45
N GLN A 23 -25.13 16.14 8.62
CA GLN A 23 -24.94 14.69 8.68
C GLN A 23 -25.82 14.01 9.73
N ASP A 24 -25.94 14.56 10.94
CA ASP A 24 -26.76 13.95 12.01
C ASP A 24 -28.23 13.81 11.61
N ASP A 25 -28.80 14.85 11.00
CA ASP A 25 -30.20 14.85 10.53
C ASP A 25 -30.39 13.91 9.33
N LEU A 26 -29.40 13.86 8.43
CA LEU A 26 -29.40 12.96 7.28
C LEU A 26 -29.35 11.50 7.72
N VAL A 27 -28.43 11.15 8.61
CA VAL A 27 -28.26 9.81 9.20
C VAL A 27 -29.53 9.39 9.93
N ALA A 28 -30.14 10.29 10.72
CA ALA A 28 -31.41 10.01 11.39
C ALA A 28 -32.53 9.66 10.38
N ARG A 29 -32.69 10.45 9.31
CA ARG A 29 -33.71 10.22 8.27
C ARG A 29 -33.47 8.94 7.47
N LEU A 30 -32.20 8.60 7.20
CA LEU A 30 -31.83 7.34 6.55
C LEU A 30 -32.21 6.14 7.42
N ARG A 31 -31.93 6.19 8.73
CA ARG A 31 -32.35 5.15 9.68
C ARG A 31 -33.87 5.01 9.76
N ASP A 32 -34.58 6.12 9.84
CA ASP A 32 -36.06 6.14 9.87
C ASP A 32 -36.67 5.55 8.60
N SER A 33 -35.96 5.65 7.47
CA SER A 33 -36.35 5.09 6.17
C SER A 33 -35.90 3.63 5.98
N GLY A 34 -35.28 3.01 6.99
CA GLY A 34 -34.91 1.59 7.00
C GLY A 34 -33.51 1.27 6.47
N VAL A 35 -32.63 2.26 6.31
CA VAL A 35 -31.22 2.04 5.93
C VAL A 35 -30.43 1.59 7.16
N ALA A 36 -29.88 0.36 7.11
CA ALA A 36 -29.20 -0.25 8.25
C ALA A 36 -27.87 0.43 8.62
N ASN A 37 -27.07 0.80 7.61
CA ASN A 37 -25.75 1.42 7.78
C ASN A 37 -25.68 2.73 6.96
N PRO A 38 -26.22 3.86 7.47
CA PRO A 38 -26.22 5.13 6.77
C PRO A 38 -24.82 5.66 6.43
N ASP A 39 -23.86 5.50 7.34
CA ASP A 39 -22.49 6.01 7.17
C ASP A 39 -21.80 5.34 5.96
N GLN A 40 -21.98 4.03 5.82
CA GLN A 40 -21.49 3.26 4.67
C GLN A 40 -22.13 3.66 3.32
N VAL A 41 -23.29 4.33 3.32
CA VAL A 41 -23.90 4.84 2.07
C VAL A 41 -23.26 6.17 1.67
N LEU A 42 -22.86 6.99 2.64
CA LEU A 42 -22.19 8.27 2.40
C LEU A 42 -20.73 8.09 1.95
N ASP A 43 -20.05 7.05 2.45
CA ASP A 43 -18.65 6.76 2.16
C ASP A 43 -18.40 6.07 0.79
N GLN A 44 -19.42 5.94 -0.07
CA GLN A 44 -19.27 5.25 -1.36
C GLN A 44 -18.76 6.19 -2.46
N ILE A 45 -17.76 5.71 -3.20
CA ILE A 45 -17.07 6.43 -4.28
C ILE A 45 -18.02 6.88 -5.42
N GLU A 46 -19.15 6.20 -5.62
CA GLU A 46 -20.14 6.52 -6.68
C GLU A 46 -21.30 7.41 -6.19
N CYS A 47 -21.22 7.98 -4.98
CA CYS A 47 -22.30 8.79 -4.43
C CYS A 47 -22.41 10.16 -5.12
N LEU A 48 -23.62 10.54 -5.53
CA LEU A 48 -23.94 11.87 -6.10
C LEU A 48 -24.33 12.90 -5.03
N ALA A 49 -24.19 12.54 -3.75
CA ALA A 49 -24.34 13.47 -2.64
C ALA A 49 -22.97 14.08 -2.30
N SER A 50 -22.95 15.37 -1.98
CA SER A 50 -21.72 16.07 -1.61
C SER A 50 -21.98 17.10 -0.52
N GLN A 51 -20.92 17.52 0.16
CA GLN A 51 -20.97 18.52 1.21
C GLN A 51 -20.80 19.94 0.66
N LEU A 52 -21.57 20.86 1.23
CA LEU A 52 -21.41 22.30 1.10
C LEU A 52 -20.32 22.80 2.06
N VAL A 53 -20.01 24.09 2.01
CA VAL A 53 -18.97 24.71 2.87
C VAL A 53 -19.31 24.64 4.36
N ASP A 54 -20.60 24.55 4.71
CA ASP A 54 -21.10 24.45 6.09
C ASP A 54 -21.32 22.98 6.55
N ASP A 55 -20.70 22.02 5.85
CA ASP A 55 -20.81 20.58 6.07
C ASP A 55 -22.24 20.01 5.91
N SER A 56 -23.17 20.79 5.34
CA SER A 56 -24.49 20.29 4.97
C SER A 56 -24.44 19.52 3.65
N TRP A 57 -25.18 18.42 3.57
CA TRP A 57 -25.21 17.53 2.43
C TRP A 57 -26.31 17.91 1.45
N VAL A 58 -26.00 17.82 0.16
CA VAL A 58 -26.93 18.06 -0.95
C VAL A 58 -26.90 16.94 -1.98
N TRP A 59 -27.98 16.82 -2.76
CA TRP A 59 -28.00 15.96 -3.95
C TRP A 59 -27.58 16.76 -5.18
N LEU A 60 -26.38 16.50 -5.71
CA LEU A 60 -25.79 17.28 -6.79
C LEU A 60 -26.68 17.37 -8.05
N PRO A 61 -27.34 16.29 -8.53
CA PRO A 61 -28.25 16.40 -9.67
C PRO A 61 -29.37 17.42 -9.49
N THR A 62 -29.84 17.63 -8.26
CA THR A 62 -30.87 18.63 -7.94
C THR A 62 -30.25 20.03 -7.88
N VAL A 63 -29.10 20.18 -7.22
CA VAL A 63 -28.38 21.46 -7.08
C VAL A 63 -27.78 21.95 -8.40
N LEU A 64 -27.54 21.07 -9.37
CA LEU A 64 -26.93 21.43 -10.66
C LEU A 64 -27.95 21.46 -11.80
N ALA A 65 -29.20 21.07 -11.57
CA ALA A 65 -30.22 21.01 -12.61
C ALA A 65 -30.36 22.34 -13.37
N GLY A 66 -30.24 22.29 -14.69
CA GLY A 66 -30.38 23.44 -15.58
C GLY A 66 -29.15 24.37 -15.65
N ARG A 67 -28.14 24.17 -14.80
CA ARG A 67 -26.97 25.03 -14.72
C ARG A 67 -25.93 24.70 -15.79
N VAL A 68 -25.18 25.73 -16.19
CA VAL A 68 -24.10 25.68 -17.17
C VAL A 68 -22.83 26.28 -16.58
N PHE A 69 -21.72 25.57 -16.75
CA PHE A 69 -20.38 26.05 -16.40
C PHE A 69 -19.57 26.22 -17.68
N THR A 70 -18.90 27.35 -17.81
CA THR A 70 -18.18 27.71 -19.03
C THR A 70 -16.68 27.57 -18.85
N HIS A 71 -16.01 27.10 -19.89
CA HIS A 71 -14.57 26.97 -19.95
C HIS A 71 -14.03 27.60 -21.23
N ARG A 72 -12.84 28.19 -21.18
CA ARG A 72 -12.19 28.83 -22.32
C ARG A 72 -11.17 27.90 -22.96
N LEU A 73 -11.41 27.54 -24.21
CA LEU A 73 -10.61 26.52 -24.89
C LEU A 73 -9.16 26.93 -25.15
N GLY A 74 -8.24 26.09 -24.69
CA GLY A 74 -6.83 26.05 -25.07
C GLY A 74 -6.60 25.43 -26.46
N ALA A 75 -5.34 25.45 -26.91
CA ALA A 75 -4.96 24.84 -28.19
C ALA A 75 -4.94 23.31 -28.11
N ASP A 76 -4.40 22.76 -27.02
CA ASP A 76 -4.19 21.33 -26.83
C ASP A 76 -5.52 20.62 -26.57
N GLU A 77 -6.39 21.25 -25.77
CA GLU A 77 -7.79 20.86 -25.57
C GLU A 77 -8.56 20.71 -26.88
N LEU A 78 -8.42 21.69 -27.77
CA LEU A 78 -9.05 21.67 -29.09
C LEU A 78 -8.47 20.58 -29.99
N ALA A 79 -7.17 20.30 -29.89
CA ALA A 79 -6.51 19.28 -30.69
C ALA A 79 -6.93 17.86 -30.29
N HIS A 80 -7.20 17.63 -29.00
CA HIS A 80 -7.43 16.30 -28.43
C HIS A 80 -8.88 16.00 -28.05
N ASP A 81 -9.78 16.99 -28.19
CA ASP A 81 -11.17 16.95 -27.72
C ASP A 81 -11.24 16.60 -26.21
N VAL A 82 -10.47 17.35 -25.43
CA VAL A 82 -10.44 17.27 -23.97
C VAL A 82 -10.75 18.64 -23.37
N LEU A 83 -11.37 18.66 -22.19
CA LEU A 83 -11.62 19.88 -21.41
C LEU A 83 -11.01 19.72 -20.03
N ALA A 84 -10.13 20.63 -19.62
CA ALA A 84 -9.62 20.71 -18.26
C ALA A 84 -10.79 20.86 -17.29
N ILE A 85 -10.79 20.05 -16.23
CA ILE A 85 -11.85 20.10 -15.24
C ILE A 85 -11.66 21.31 -14.34
N THR A 86 -10.46 21.45 -13.79
CA THR A 86 -10.16 22.47 -12.78
C THR A 86 -9.70 23.79 -13.42
N PRO A 87 -10.22 24.94 -12.96
CA PRO A 87 -11.27 25.11 -11.95
C PRO A 87 -12.70 25.15 -12.54
N ASP A 88 -12.83 25.38 -13.85
CA ASP A 88 -14.07 25.90 -14.42
C ASP A 88 -15.23 24.90 -14.42
N LEU A 89 -14.89 23.62 -14.56
CA LEU A 89 -15.85 22.53 -14.68
C LEU A 89 -15.88 21.65 -13.41
N ASP A 90 -15.08 21.93 -12.38
CA ASP A 90 -15.08 21.20 -11.09
C ASP A 90 -16.52 20.95 -10.58
N PRO A 91 -17.42 21.96 -10.52
CA PRO A 91 -18.73 21.76 -9.89
C PRO A 91 -19.63 20.78 -10.64
N ILE A 92 -19.42 20.61 -11.95
CA ILE A 92 -20.26 19.74 -12.80
C ILE A 92 -19.58 18.42 -13.17
N ALA A 93 -18.24 18.39 -13.19
CA ALA A 93 -17.46 17.19 -13.47
C ALA A 93 -17.64 16.12 -12.39
N GLU A 94 -17.97 16.50 -11.15
CA GLU A 94 -18.28 15.56 -10.06
C GLU A 94 -19.38 14.56 -10.44
N LEU A 95 -20.39 15.00 -11.21
CA LEU A 95 -21.45 14.11 -11.71
C LEU A 95 -20.90 13.00 -12.61
N CYS A 96 -19.83 13.28 -13.38
CA CYS A 96 -19.27 12.37 -14.37
C CYS A 96 -18.56 11.16 -13.74
N ARG A 97 -18.33 11.17 -12.43
CA ARG A 97 -17.86 10.00 -11.67
C ARG A 97 -18.90 8.88 -11.65
N HIS A 98 -20.20 9.22 -11.76
CA HIS A 98 -21.27 8.23 -11.82
C HIS A 98 -21.60 7.85 -13.27
N GLU A 99 -21.74 6.55 -13.55
CA GLU A 99 -22.00 5.98 -14.89
C GLU A 99 -23.15 6.66 -15.68
N ARG A 100 -24.20 7.14 -14.98
CA ARG A 100 -25.36 7.80 -15.59
C ARG A 100 -24.97 9.05 -16.37
N TYR A 101 -23.92 9.76 -15.95
CA TYR A 101 -23.50 11.02 -16.54
C TYR A 101 -22.27 10.86 -17.45
N GLN A 102 -21.82 9.63 -17.70
CA GLN A 102 -20.71 9.35 -18.61
C GLN A 102 -21.12 9.34 -20.10
N ARG A 103 -22.25 9.99 -20.42
CA ARG A 103 -22.77 10.16 -21.78
C ARG A 103 -23.39 11.53 -21.94
N LEU A 104 -23.14 12.16 -23.08
CA LEU A 104 -23.83 13.38 -23.48
C LEU A 104 -25.26 13.09 -23.94
N THR A 105 -26.07 14.14 -24.04
CA THR A 105 -27.48 14.07 -24.48
C THR A 105 -27.67 13.50 -25.89
N ASP A 106 -26.65 13.53 -26.74
CA ASP A 106 -26.65 12.90 -28.07
C ASP A 106 -26.20 11.43 -28.06
N GLY A 107 -25.85 10.89 -26.89
CA GLY A 107 -25.40 9.52 -26.66
C GLY A 107 -23.89 9.31 -26.76
N SER A 108 -23.11 10.33 -27.13
CA SER A 108 -21.65 10.23 -27.20
C SER A 108 -21.05 9.99 -25.81
N PRO A 109 -19.93 9.26 -25.70
CA PRO A 109 -19.26 9.06 -24.42
C PRO A 109 -18.69 10.38 -23.89
N LEU A 110 -18.74 10.53 -22.57
CA LEU A 110 -18.06 11.57 -21.78
C LEU A 110 -17.40 10.85 -20.61
N ARG A 111 -16.09 11.01 -20.41
CA ARG A 111 -15.39 10.34 -19.29
C ARG A 111 -14.41 11.30 -18.64
N VAL A 112 -14.29 11.21 -17.32
CA VAL A 112 -13.14 11.80 -16.62
C VAL A 112 -11.94 10.92 -16.90
N ALA A 113 -10.81 11.51 -17.27
CA ALA A 113 -9.53 10.82 -17.31
C ALA A 113 -8.49 11.56 -16.46
N LEU A 114 -7.67 10.78 -15.77
CA LEU A 114 -6.55 11.25 -14.96
C LEU A 114 -5.25 10.75 -15.59
N ALA A 115 -4.30 11.66 -15.84
CA ALA A 115 -3.02 11.33 -16.47
C ALA A 115 -2.28 10.17 -15.78
N GLY A 116 -2.32 10.12 -14.44
CA GLY A 116 -1.67 9.09 -13.63
C GLY A 116 -2.38 7.72 -13.59
N PHE A 117 -3.65 7.63 -13.99
CA PHE A 117 -4.44 6.39 -13.89
C PHE A 117 -4.92 5.86 -15.24
N ASP A 118 -5.14 6.74 -16.22
CA ASP A 118 -5.75 6.41 -17.51
C ASP A 118 -4.73 6.39 -18.66
N HIS A 119 -3.46 6.03 -18.39
CA HIS A 119 -2.39 6.08 -19.40
C HIS A 119 -2.75 5.32 -20.69
N GLU A 120 -3.33 4.11 -20.58
CA GLU A 120 -3.70 3.31 -21.75
C GLU A 120 -4.77 4.00 -22.60
N LEU A 121 -5.72 4.67 -21.95
CA LEU A 121 -6.80 5.38 -22.61
C LEU A 121 -6.25 6.62 -23.35
N LEU A 122 -5.34 7.36 -22.71
CA LEU A 122 -4.70 8.53 -23.29
C LEU A 122 -3.80 8.15 -24.47
N GLU A 123 -3.01 7.09 -24.34
CA GLU A 123 -2.19 6.55 -25.44
C GLU A 123 -3.03 6.11 -26.62
N GLN A 124 -4.13 5.38 -26.38
CA GLN A 124 -5.06 4.96 -27.44
C GLN A 124 -5.67 6.15 -28.19
N ARG A 125 -5.85 7.28 -27.50
CA ARG A 125 -6.35 8.54 -28.07
C ARG A 125 -5.23 9.41 -28.66
N GLY A 126 -3.97 9.04 -28.48
CA GLY A 126 -2.81 9.83 -28.91
C GLY A 126 -2.71 11.17 -28.18
N ILE A 127 -3.09 11.21 -26.90
CA ILE A 127 -3.05 12.41 -26.05
C ILE A 127 -1.81 12.30 -25.16
N PRO A 128 -0.85 13.24 -25.25
CA PRO A 128 0.28 13.28 -24.34
C PRO A 128 -0.19 13.50 -22.90
N ALA A 129 0.34 12.73 -21.94
CA ALA A 129 -0.06 12.84 -20.53
C ALA A 129 0.24 14.23 -19.95
N GLU A 130 1.30 14.88 -20.44
CA GLU A 130 1.70 16.26 -20.08
C GLU A 130 0.71 17.34 -20.55
N GLU A 131 -0.16 17.01 -21.51
CA GLU A 131 -1.22 17.91 -22.00
C GLU A 131 -2.55 17.73 -21.24
N VAL A 132 -2.62 16.77 -20.32
CA VAL A 132 -3.80 16.53 -19.47
C VAL A 132 -3.53 17.14 -18.10
N ASP A 133 -4.48 17.95 -17.60
CA ASP A 133 -4.38 18.50 -16.26
C ASP A 133 -4.24 17.37 -15.20
N PRO A 134 -3.31 17.47 -14.24
CA PRO A 134 -3.12 16.43 -13.22
C PRO A 134 -4.36 16.12 -12.38
N LEU A 135 -5.27 17.08 -12.20
CA LEU A 135 -6.55 16.91 -11.49
C LEU A 135 -7.66 16.38 -12.39
N GLY A 136 -7.37 16.22 -13.68
CA GLY A 136 -8.17 15.49 -14.64
C GLY A 136 -8.78 16.34 -15.75
N ALA A 137 -9.20 15.65 -16.81
CA ALA A 137 -9.88 16.25 -17.94
C ALA A 137 -11.15 15.45 -18.31
N LEU A 138 -12.15 16.15 -18.85
CA LEU A 138 -13.28 15.52 -19.52
C LEU A 138 -12.90 15.15 -20.95
N LEU A 139 -12.81 13.84 -21.22
CA LEU A 139 -12.60 13.29 -22.55
C LEU A 139 -13.92 13.24 -23.32
N LEU A 140 -13.97 13.99 -24.41
CA LEU A 140 -15.07 13.99 -25.36
C LEU A 140 -14.83 12.97 -26.48
N ALA A 141 -15.87 12.63 -27.24
CA ALA A 141 -15.69 11.90 -28.48
C ALA A 141 -14.83 12.73 -29.47
N SER A 142 -13.96 12.08 -30.25
CA SER A 142 -13.12 12.79 -31.22
C SER A 142 -13.98 13.54 -32.25
N GLY A 143 -13.63 14.79 -32.52
CA GLY A 143 -14.33 15.72 -33.40
C GLY A 143 -15.50 16.46 -32.76
N THR A 144 -15.74 16.32 -31.45
CA THR A 144 -16.85 17.00 -30.75
C THR A 144 -16.70 18.52 -30.82
N LEU A 145 -15.54 19.07 -30.45
CA LEU A 145 -15.31 20.51 -30.44
C LEU A 145 -15.32 21.09 -31.86
N ALA A 146 -14.77 20.34 -32.83
CA ALA A 146 -14.83 20.70 -34.24
C ALA A 146 -16.28 20.72 -34.77
N ALA A 147 -17.12 19.77 -34.36
CA ALA A 147 -18.54 19.72 -34.75
C ALA A 147 -19.35 20.89 -34.15
N LEU A 148 -18.98 21.37 -32.97
CA LEU A 148 -19.52 22.60 -32.37
C LEU A 148 -19.05 23.88 -33.08
N GLY A 149 -18.09 23.77 -34.00
CA GLY A 149 -17.48 24.91 -34.69
C GLY A 149 -16.73 25.84 -33.74
N ALA A 150 -16.23 25.31 -32.62
CA ALA A 150 -15.44 26.05 -31.65
C ALA A 150 -14.00 26.26 -32.17
N ALA A 151 -13.41 27.40 -31.82
CA ALA A 151 -12.02 27.72 -32.08
C ALA A 151 -11.27 27.98 -30.77
N GLN A 152 -9.94 28.02 -30.83
CA GLN A 152 -9.11 28.37 -29.68
C GLN A 152 -9.54 29.74 -29.11
N GLY A 153 -9.72 29.80 -27.79
CA GLY A 153 -10.18 30.99 -27.06
C GLY A 153 -11.70 31.19 -27.02
N ASP A 154 -12.48 30.39 -27.77
CA ASP A 154 -13.94 30.36 -27.64
C ASP A 154 -14.34 29.77 -26.28
N LEU A 155 -15.56 30.11 -25.84
CA LEU A 155 -16.17 29.51 -24.66
C LEU A 155 -17.00 28.28 -25.03
N VAL A 156 -16.83 27.22 -24.25
CA VAL A 156 -17.69 26.05 -24.24
C VAL A 156 -18.39 25.95 -22.90
N GLY A 157 -19.65 25.54 -22.91
CA GLY A 157 -20.47 25.35 -21.73
C GLY A 157 -20.79 23.88 -21.55
N VAL A 158 -20.64 23.37 -20.34
CA VAL A 158 -21.17 22.06 -19.93
C VAL A 158 -22.43 22.31 -19.11
N ARG A 159 -23.57 21.82 -19.60
CA ARG A 159 -24.89 22.05 -19.00
C ARG A 159 -25.53 20.74 -18.56
N LEU A 160 -26.08 20.72 -17.34
CA LEU A 160 -26.97 19.64 -16.92
C LEU A 160 -28.41 19.92 -17.37
N THR A 161 -28.89 19.17 -18.37
CA THR A 161 -30.27 19.22 -18.84
C THR A 161 -31.12 18.10 -18.23
N GLU A 162 -32.43 18.13 -18.43
CA GLU A 162 -33.33 17.02 -18.04
C GLU A 162 -32.93 15.67 -18.66
N ARG A 163 -32.24 15.68 -19.82
CA ARG A 163 -31.80 14.49 -20.55
C ARG A 163 -30.38 14.05 -20.21
N GLY A 164 -29.65 14.79 -19.37
CA GLY A 164 -28.23 14.55 -19.07
C GLY A 164 -27.35 15.74 -19.46
N LEU A 165 -26.03 15.50 -19.53
CA LEU A 165 -25.04 16.53 -19.81
C LEU A 165 -25.00 16.90 -21.29
N ALA A 166 -24.92 18.18 -21.59
CA ALA A 166 -24.74 18.70 -22.95
C ALA A 166 -23.51 19.61 -22.98
N VAL A 167 -22.72 19.51 -24.06
CA VAL A 167 -21.63 20.43 -24.35
C VAL A 167 -22.08 21.36 -25.46
N GLU A 168 -22.01 22.66 -25.22
CA GLU A 168 -22.49 23.69 -26.15
C GLU A 168 -21.45 24.80 -26.34
N ARG A 169 -21.40 25.41 -27.52
CA ARG A 169 -20.58 26.60 -27.74
C ARG A 169 -21.31 27.83 -27.17
N ILE A 170 -20.61 28.63 -26.38
CA ILE A 170 -21.14 29.83 -25.74
C ILE A 170 -20.63 31.06 -26.47
N THR A 171 -21.55 31.91 -26.94
CA THR A 171 -21.22 33.15 -27.66
C THR A 171 -21.37 34.40 -26.82
N GLU A 172 -22.23 34.35 -25.81
CA GLU A 172 -22.51 35.45 -24.90
C GLU A 172 -22.56 34.92 -23.48
N VAL A 173 -21.97 35.68 -22.56
CA VAL A 173 -22.03 35.42 -21.12
C VAL A 173 -22.68 36.61 -20.42
N VAL A 174 -23.42 36.33 -19.36
CA VAL A 174 -24.00 37.35 -18.49
C VAL A 174 -22.92 37.83 -17.52
N PRO A 175 -22.84 39.12 -17.18
CA PRO A 175 -21.89 39.60 -16.17
C PRO A 175 -22.04 38.85 -14.85
N ALA A 176 -20.94 38.33 -14.30
CA ALA A 176 -20.90 37.66 -13.00
C ALA A 176 -20.88 38.65 -11.83
N GLU A 177 -21.75 39.67 -11.88
CA GLU A 177 -21.84 40.68 -10.82
C GLU A 177 -22.12 39.98 -9.47
N ASP A 178 -21.32 40.31 -8.46
CA ASP A 178 -21.34 39.76 -7.10
C ASP A 178 -20.95 38.29 -6.92
N VAL A 179 -20.72 37.49 -7.97
CA VAL A 179 -20.35 36.06 -7.80
C VAL A 179 -19.02 35.90 -7.09
N GLY A 180 -17.99 36.64 -7.49
CA GLY A 180 -16.69 36.64 -6.81
C GLY A 180 -16.81 37.08 -5.34
N ALA A 181 -17.65 38.07 -5.04
CA ALA A 181 -17.91 38.53 -3.68
C ALA A 181 -18.63 37.48 -2.83
N ARG A 182 -19.59 36.77 -3.42
CA ARG A 182 -20.31 35.67 -2.77
C ARG A 182 -19.40 34.48 -2.51
N LEU A 183 -18.53 34.12 -3.47
CA LEU A 183 -17.51 33.09 -3.27
C LEU A 183 -16.59 33.47 -2.10
N ALA A 184 -16.06 34.70 -2.10
CA ALA A 184 -15.22 35.19 -1.02
C ALA A 184 -15.89 35.12 0.37
N ALA A 185 -17.20 35.37 0.43
CA ALA A 185 -17.97 35.30 1.68
C ALA A 185 -18.13 33.88 2.24
N THR A 186 -17.88 32.85 1.43
CA THR A 186 -17.86 31.44 1.89
C THR A 186 -16.50 31.00 2.44
N LEU A 187 -15.44 31.80 2.26
CA LEU A 187 -14.08 31.39 2.59
C LEU A 187 -13.70 31.76 4.02
N ASP A 188 -12.87 30.92 4.63
CA ASP A 188 -12.17 31.20 5.87
C ASP A 188 -10.73 31.68 5.57
N ALA A 189 -10.10 32.41 6.50
CA ALA A 189 -8.75 32.95 6.32
C ALA A 189 -7.65 31.92 6.63
N GLU A 190 -7.93 30.91 7.42
CA GLU A 190 -6.99 29.89 7.90
C GLU A 190 -7.10 28.58 7.09
N GLU A 191 -8.23 28.35 6.41
CA GLU A 191 -8.51 27.09 5.71
C GLU A 191 -9.09 27.34 4.29
N PRO A 192 -8.49 26.75 3.24
CA PRO A 192 -9.05 26.81 1.89
C PRO A 192 -10.28 25.91 1.79
N LYS A 193 -11.15 26.18 0.83
CA LYS A 193 -12.35 25.37 0.57
C LYS A 193 -12.33 24.83 -0.85
N TYR A 194 -12.87 23.63 -1.06
CA TYR A 194 -13.05 23.09 -2.41
C TYR A 194 -13.93 24.05 -3.23
N LEU A 195 -13.47 24.40 -4.43
CA LEU A 195 -14.18 25.31 -5.32
C LEU A 195 -15.57 24.77 -5.66
N GLY A 196 -15.68 23.45 -5.93
CA GLY A 196 -16.95 22.76 -6.12
C GLY A 196 -17.93 23.01 -4.96
N ALA A 197 -17.50 22.79 -3.73
CA ALA A 197 -18.31 22.99 -2.53
C ALA A 197 -18.75 24.46 -2.35
N ALA A 198 -17.85 25.42 -2.59
CA ALA A 198 -18.19 26.83 -2.57
C ALA A 198 -19.28 27.14 -3.61
N VAL A 199 -19.09 26.71 -4.86
CA VAL A 199 -20.06 26.93 -5.94
C VAL A 199 -21.41 26.25 -5.65
N TRP A 200 -21.42 25.03 -5.15
CA TRP A 200 -22.66 24.33 -4.76
C TRP A 200 -23.38 25.05 -3.64
N THR A 201 -22.65 25.66 -2.70
CA THR A 201 -23.22 26.48 -1.62
C THR A 201 -23.97 27.67 -2.21
N LEU A 202 -23.33 28.40 -3.13
CA LEU A 202 -24.01 29.50 -3.83
C LEU A 202 -25.22 29.03 -4.65
N CYS A 203 -25.15 27.84 -5.27
CA CYS A 203 -26.24 27.26 -6.05
C CYS A 203 -27.42 26.82 -5.18
N ALA A 204 -27.15 26.28 -3.98
CA ALA A 204 -28.17 25.92 -3.02
C ALA A 204 -28.90 27.18 -2.48
N ASP A 205 -28.15 28.26 -2.25
CA ASP A 205 -28.70 29.55 -1.81
C ASP A 205 -29.49 30.28 -2.90
N ASP A 206 -29.06 30.16 -4.16
CA ASP A 206 -29.66 30.86 -5.30
C ASP A 206 -29.96 29.91 -6.46
N PRO A 207 -31.24 29.50 -6.61
CA PRO A 207 -31.67 28.60 -7.69
C PRO A 207 -31.47 29.15 -9.11
N GLN A 208 -31.29 30.47 -9.28
CA GLN A 208 -31.11 31.08 -10.61
C GLN A 208 -29.64 31.21 -11.02
N LEU A 209 -28.70 31.09 -10.07
CA LEU A 209 -27.29 31.22 -10.34
C LEU A 209 -26.78 30.11 -11.28
N PHE A 210 -25.95 30.48 -12.26
CA PHE A 210 -25.43 29.61 -13.32
C PHE A 210 -26.48 28.98 -14.25
N THR A 211 -27.75 29.40 -14.20
CA THR A 211 -28.75 28.93 -15.19
C THR A 211 -28.54 29.55 -16.57
N GLU A 212 -28.00 30.77 -16.60
CA GLU A 212 -27.43 31.42 -17.78
C GLU A 212 -25.89 31.33 -17.75
N PRO A 213 -25.21 31.27 -18.91
CA PRO A 213 -23.76 31.17 -18.95
C PRO A 213 -23.11 32.43 -18.38
N LEU A 214 -22.28 32.25 -17.35
CA LEU A 214 -21.40 33.27 -16.79
C LEU A 214 -19.99 33.14 -17.41
N PRO A 215 -19.06 34.09 -17.21
CA PRO A 215 -17.65 33.86 -17.47
C PRO A 215 -17.12 32.61 -16.73
N PRO A 216 -16.02 32.00 -17.22
CA PRO A 216 -15.34 30.91 -16.53
C PRO A 216 -15.05 31.24 -15.06
N LEU A 217 -15.12 30.24 -14.18
CA LEU A 217 -14.90 30.42 -12.75
C LEU A 217 -13.49 30.93 -12.46
N SER A 218 -12.50 30.48 -13.23
CA SER A 218 -11.13 31.01 -13.23
C SER A 218 -11.10 32.52 -13.42
N GLU A 219 -11.80 33.04 -14.43
CA GLU A 219 -11.89 34.48 -14.70
C GLU A 219 -12.61 35.24 -13.58
N ILE A 220 -13.72 34.69 -13.06
CA ILE A 220 -14.47 35.30 -11.95
C ILE A 220 -13.60 35.40 -10.67
N VAL A 221 -12.86 34.34 -10.37
CA VAL A 221 -11.96 34.28 -9.22
C VAL A 221 -10.81 35.28 -9.39
N ASP A 222 -10.16 35.28 -10.56
CA ASP A 222 -9.01 36.13 -10.83
C ASP A 222 -9.40 37.62 -10.82
N ASP A 223 -10.55 37.98 -11.41
CA ASP A 223 -11.07 39.35 -11.44
C ASP A 223 -11.40 39.90 -10.04
N TYR A 224 -11.85 39.03 -9.12
CA TYR A 224 -12.12 39.43 -7.74
C TYR A 224 -10.85 39.45 -6.86
N GLY A 225 -9.81 38.70 -7.24
CA GLY A 225 -8.55 38.59 -6.51
C GLY A 225 -8.55 37.52 -5.42
N LEU A 226 -9.23 36.39 -5.63
CA LEU A 226 -9.09 35.19 -4.79
C LEU A 226 -7.90 34.34 -5.28
N GLU A 227 -7.32 33.55 -4.38
CA GLU A 227 -6.24 32.63 -4.71
C GLU A 227 -6.80 31.23 -5.01
N ARG A 228 -6.16 30.51 -5.93
CA ARG A 228 -6.50 29.13 -6.29
C ARG A 228 -5.28 28.23 -6.20
N GLY A 229 -5.49 26.99 -5.80
CA GLY A 229 -4.43 25.99 -5.70
C GLY A 229 -4.96 24.60 -6.04
N GLY A 230 -5.06 24.29 -7.34
CA GLY A 230 -5.79 23.11 -7.80
C GLY A 230 -7.29 23.36 -7.72
N ASP A 231 -8.02 22.41 -7.15
CA ASP A 231 -9.47 22.44 -6.88
C ASP A 231 -9.83 23.23 -5.60
N LEU A 232 -8.82 23.80 -4.92
CA LEU A 232 -8.99 24.60 -3.71
C LEU A 232 -9.05 26.10 -4.03
N LEU A 233 -9.93 26.79 -3.30
CA LEU A 233 -10.17 28.23 -3.34
C LEU A 233 -9.85 28.85 -1.96
N ALA A 234 -9.17 29.99 -1.95
CA ALA A 234 -8.81 30.71 -0.73
C ALA A 234 -8.83 32.24 -0.90
N PRO A 235 -8.86 33.01 0.20
CA PRO A 235 -8.76 34.48 0.12
C PRO A 235 -7.44 34.95 -0.52
N GLY A 236 -7.45 36.19 -1.03
CA GLY A 236 -6.27 36.84 -1.61
C GLY A 236 -5.04 36.78 -0.70
N GLY A 237 -3.91 36.29 -1.20
CA GLY A 237 -2.65 36.15 -0.46
C GLY A 237 -2.52 34.91 0.43
N PHE A 238 -3.41 33.92 0.31
CA PHE A 238 -3.32 32.66 1.05
C PHE A 238 -2.08 31.83 0.67
N ALA A 239 -1.36 31.33 1.67
CA ALA A 239 -0.11 30.59 1.48
C ALA A 239 -0.35 29.07 1.38
N PHE A 240 -0.82 28.60 0.23
CA PHE A 240 -1.14 27.18 0.01
C PHE A 240 0.01 26.22 0.33
N ASN A 241 1.26 26.60 0.03
CA ASN A 241 2.42 25.74 0.31
C ASN A 241 2.65 25.55 1.82
N THR A 242 2.47 26.63 2.60
CA THR A 242 2.57 26.57 4.07
C THR A 242 1.42 25.75 4.63
N TRP A 243 0.19 26.00 4.18
CA TRP A 243 -0.97 25.24 4.63
C TRP A 243 -0.84 23.74 4.32
N ARG A 244 -0.43 23.35 3.11
CA ARG A 244 -0.18 21.94 2.75
C ARG A 244 0.91 21.31 3.59
N PHE A 245 1.94 22.08 3.93
CA PHE A 245 3.01 21.62 4.82
C PHE A 245 2.46 21.34 6.22
N ASP A 246 1.70 22.28 6.78
CA ASP A 246 1.08 22.15 8.11
C ASP A 246 0.10 20.95 8.16
N GLN A 247 -0.73 20.77 7.13
CA GLN A 247 -1.61 19.61 7.01
C GLN A 247 -0.85 18.28 6.97
N GLY A 248 0.26 18.23 6.23
CA GLY A 248 1.13 17.05 6.19
C GLY A 248 1.74 16.71 7.56
N CYS A 249 2.22 17.73 8.27
CA CYS A 249 2.72 17.58 9.64
C CYS A 249 1.61 17.10 10.59
N MET A 250 0.42 17.69 10.53
CA MET A 250 -0.73 17.28 11.35
C MET A 250 -1.14 15.83 11.09
N ALA A 251 -1.18 15.41 9.82
CA ALA A 251 -1.52 14.05 9.46
C ALA A 251 -0.51 13.02 10.02
N LEU A 252 0.79 13.34 10.00
CA LEU A 252 1.81 12.49 10.61
C LEU A 252 1.75 12.51 12.14
N ALA A 253 1.50 13.68 12.74
CA ALA A 253 1.34 13.81 14.19
C ALA A 253 0.18 12.97 14.70
N GLU A 254 -0.96 12.99 14.01
CA GLU A 254 -2.13 12.16 14.38
C GLU A 254 -1.89 10.67 14.13
N ARG A 255 -1.31 10.31 12.98
CA ARG A 255 -1.06 8.91 12.62
C ARG A 255 -0.10 8.20 13.58
N TYR A 256 0.92 8.91 14.06
CA TYR A 256 2.00 8.34 14.85
C TYR A 256 2.08 8.86 16.30
N ASP A 257 1.11 9.67 16.74
CA ASP A 257 1.08 10.32 18.06
C ASP A 257 2.36 11.12 18.36
N LEU A 258 2.85 11.88 17.38
CA LEU A 258 4.06 12.69 17.49
C LEU A 258 3.74 14.08 18.06
N ASP A 259 4.73 14.67 18.73
CA ASP A 259 4.67 16.10 18.99
C ASP A 259 4.89 16.92 17.71
N ALA A 260 4.58 18.22 17.79
CA ALA A 260 4.63 19.09 16.63
C ALA A 260 6.05 19.25 16.03
N ASP A 261 7.09 19.22 16.87
CA ASP A 261 8.47 19.41 16.40
C ASP A 261 8.96 18.15 15.68
N ASP A 262 8.65 16.97 16.22
CA ASP A 262 8.96 15.67 15.61
C ASP A 262 8.20 15.46 14.30
N ALA A 263 6.92 15.86 14.24
CA ALA A 263 6.12 15.78 13.03
C ALA A 263 6.66 16.70 11.91
N VAL A 264 7.06 17.93 12.26
CA VAL A 264 7.70 18.86 11.32
C VAL A 264 9.04 18.30 10.84
N ALA A 265 9.85 17.71 11.72
CA ALA A 265 11.11 17.10 11.35
C ALA A 265 10.91 15.92 10.40
N LEU A 266 10.01 14.99 10.74
CA LEU A 266 9.69 13.84 9.90
C LEU A 266 9.17 14.27 8.53
N PHE A 267 8.19 15.17 8.48
CA PHE A 267 7.62 15.64 7.21
C PHE A 267 8.66 16.34 6.34
N SER A 268 9.56 17.14 6.94
CA SER A 268 10.65 17.80 6.22
C SER A 268 11.65 16.81 5.62
N LEU A 269 11.99 15.75 6.36
CA LEU A 269 12.84 14.67 5.88
C LEU A 269 12.18 13.89 4.73
N LEU A 270 10.88 13.61 4.84
CA LEU A 270 10.09 12.96 3.78
C LEU A 270 10.00 13.83 2.53
N LYS A 271 9.87 15.16 2.65
CA LYS A 271 9.90 16.05 1.47
C LYS A 271 11.23 16.05 0.74
N LEU A 272 12.35 15.89 1.45
CA LEU A 272 13.65 15.69 0.81
C LEU A 272 13.71 14.33 0.10
N TYR A 273 13.19 13.27 0.73
CA TYR A 273 13.08 11.96 0.10
C TYR A 273 12.21 12.01 -1.16
N ASP A 274 11.00 12.57 -1.10
CA ASP A 274 10.07 12.72 -2.23
C ASP A 274 10.75 13.45 -3.40
N HIS A 275 11.50 14.51 -3.08
CA HIS A 275 12.22 15.28 -4.08
C HIS A 275 13.34 14.45 -4.74
N ILE A 276 14.08 13.65 -3.97
CA ILE A 276 15.09 12.73 -4.51
C ILE A 276 14.42 11.65 -5.37
N SER A 277 13.29 11.08 -4.94
CA SER A 277 12.55 10.05 -5.67
C SER A 277 12.11 10.56 -7.04
N LEU A 278 11.42 11.71 -7.08
CA LEU A 278 10.94 12.34 -8.31
C LEU A 278 12.06 12.56 -9.34
N LEU A 279 13.26 12.86 -8.85
CA LEU A 279 14.41 13.09 -9.73
C LEU A 279 15.04 11.82 -10.26
N LEU A 280 15.02 10.74 -9.48
CA LEU A 280 15.44 9.43 -9.95
C LEU A 280 14.44 8.88 -10.98
N ASP A 281 13.14 9.08 -10.76
CA ASP A 281 12.09 8.71 -11.72
C ASP A 281 12.29 9.44 -13.05
N ALA A 282 12.46 10.77 -13.00
CA ALA A 282 12.72 11.59 -14.18
C ALA A 282 14.06 11.29 -14.87
N ALA A 283 14.98 10.61 -14.19
CA ALA A 283 16.24 10.15 -14.76
C ALA A 283 16.08 8.77 -15.42
N ASP A 284 15.31 7.86 -14.83
CA ASP A 284 15.05 6.51 -15.37
C ASP A 284 14.22 6.56 -16.66
N GLU A 285 13.36 7.59 -16.81
CA GLU A 285 12.65 7.87 -18.06
C GLU A 285 13.57 8.37 -19.21
N LYS A 286 14.81 8.78 -18.92
CA LYS A 286 15.79 9.21 -19.95
C LYS A 286 16.66 8.02 -20.37
N GLU A 287 16.81 7.82 -21.69
CA GLU A 287 17.46 6.63 -22.28
C GLU A 287 18.83 6.26 -21.66
N SER A 288 18.99 4.95 -21.41
CA SER A 288 20.14 4.23 -20.84
C SER A 288 20.47 4.50 -19.35
N PRO A 289 20.67 3.45 -18.51
CA PRO A 289 21.01 3.58 -17.09
C PRO A 289 22.24 4.42 -16.78
N GLU A 290 23.18 4.52 -17.73
CA GLU A 290 24.41 5.31 -17.59
C GLU A 290 24.14 6.82 -17.65
N GLU A 291 23.22 7.26 -18.52
CA GLU A 291 22.84 8.68 -18.65
C GLU A 291 21.96 9.14 -17.49
N ALA A 292 21.03 8.28 -17.04
CA ALA A 292 20.22 8.49 -15.84
C ALA A 292 21.10 8.73 -14.59
N THR A 293 22.08 7.85 -14.37
CA THR A 293 23.03 7.95 -13.26
C THR A 293 23.87 9.22 -13.35
N ALA A 294 24.34 9.58 -14.55
CA ALA A 294 25.14 10.79 -14.76
C ALA A 294 24.31 12.07 -14.50
N ALA A 295 23.05 12.10 -14.93
CA ALA A 295 22.14 13.21 -14.69
C ALA A 295 21.83 13.39 -13.20
N ALA A 296 21.56 12.31 -12.47
CA ALA A 296 21.37 12.36 -11.02
C ALA A 296 22.61 12.91 -10.30
N VAL A 297 23.80 12.48 -10.69
CA VAL A 297 25.08 12.95 -10.11
C VAL A 297 25.34 14.43 -10.41
N ASP A 298 25.11 14.89 -11.64
CA ASP A 298 25.30 16.30 -12.01
C ASP A 298 24.32 17.20 -11.26
N TRP A 299 23.07 16.75 -11.10
CA TRP A 299 22.07 17.48 -10.35
C TRP A 299 22.39 17.54 -8.84
N MET A 300 22.91 16.47 -8.25
CA MET A 300 23.39 16.51 -6.86
C MET A 300 24.50 17.54 -6.63
N ALA A 301 25.23 17.91 -7.69
CA ALA A 301 26.25 18.96 -7.64
C ALA A 301 25.68 20.38 -7.78
N THR A 302 24.37 20.54 -8.01
CA THR A 302 23.75 21.85 -8.16
C THR A 302 23.75 22.64 -6.85
N PRO A 303 23.97 23.97 -6.90
CA PRO A 303 23.85 24.83 -5.73
C PRO A 303 22.45 24.85 -5.11
N GLU A 304 21.40 24.59 -5.91
CA GLU A 304 20.01 24.53 -5.49
C GLU A 304 19.76 23.30 -4.60
N PHE A 305 20.16 22.11 -5.06
CA PHE A 305 20.02 20.90 -4.25
C PHE A 305 20.82 20.98 -2.96
N ASN A 306 22.06 21.44 -3.03
CA ASN A 306 22.89 21.57 -1.83
C ASN A 306 22.25 22.51 -0.79
N ARG A 307 21.59 23.59 -1.23
CA ARG A 307 20.83 24.48 -0.34
C ARG A 307 19.62 23.80 0.28
N LEU A 308 18.89 22.98 -0.48
CA LEU A 308 17.76 22.20 0.04
C LEU A 308 18.23 21.19 1.09
N VAL A 309 19.30 20.43 0.80
CA VAL A 309 19.87 19.47 1.75
C VAL A 309 20.38 20.19 3.00
N ASP A 310 21.04 21.33 2.87
CA ASP A 310 21.51 22.12 4.01
C ASP A 310 20.35 22.61 4.90
N LEU A 311 19.22 23.01 4.29
CA LEU A 311 18.01 23.41 5.01
C LEU A 311 17.38 22.22 5.76
N VAL A 312 17.22 21.08 5.08
CA VAL A 312 16.59 19.89 5.67
C VAL A 312 17.50 19.23 6.71
N ALA A 313 18.82 19.36 6.59
CA ALA A 313 19.77 18.82 7.54
C ALA A 313 19.61 19.40 8.96
N GLU A 314 19.03 20.59 9.10
CA GLU A 314 18.68 21.17 10.41
C GLU A 314 17.69 20.26 11.17
N PHE A 315 16.76 19.62 10.45
CA PHE A 315 15.82 18.64 11.02
C PHE A 315 16.43 17.26 11.22
N GLY A 316 17.61 17.00 10.66
CA GLY A 316 18.28 15.71 10.79
C GLY A 316 18.82 15.42 12.20
N ASP A 317 18.80 16.38 13.14
CA ASP A 317 19.03 16.10 14.56
C ASP A 317 17.92 15.23 15.17
N ALA A 318 16.70 15.30 14.64
CA ALA A 318 15.58 14.49 15.10
C ALA A 318 15.82 12.98 14.89
N LEU A 319 16.66 12.62 13.90
CA LEU A 319 17.10 11.23 13.66
C LEU A 319 18.01 10.66 14.76
N VAL A 320 18.34 11.42 15.80
CA VAL A 320 18.91 10.86 17.04
C VAL A 320 17.92 9.90 17.70
N GLU A 321 16.63 10.21 17.64
CA GLU A 321 15.55 9.37 18.14
C GLU A 321 15.31 8.20 17.17
N PRO A 322 15.51 6.93 17.58
CA PRO A 322 15.28 5.77 16.73
C PRO A 322 13.90 5.74 16.06
N LEU A 323 12.85 6.14 16.79
CA LEU A 323 11.48 6.12 16.27
C LEU A 323 11.35 6.92 14.96
N LEU A 324 11.95 8.12 14.87
CA LEU A 324 11.85 8.92 13.64
C LEU A 324 12.57 8.29 12.46
N ALA A 325 13.69 7.59 12.68
CA ALA A 325 14.33 6.83 11.62
C ALA A 325 13.43 5.69 11.12
N GLU A 326 12.79 4.96 12.05
CA GLU A 326 11.83 3.91 11.74
C GLU A 326 10.62 4.44 10.95
N LEU A 327 10.09 5.61 11.32
CA LEU A 327 8.98 6.26 10.61
C LEU A 327 9.37 6.73 9.20
N VAL A 328 10.60 7.18 8.98
CA VAL A 328 11.10 7.44 7.61
C VAL A 328 11.08 6.16 6.78
N VAL A 329 11.46 5.01 7.36
CA VAL A 329 11.38 3.72 6.65
C VAL A 329 9.93 3.34 6.37
N ALA A 330 9.02 3.53 7.34
CA ALA A 330 7.61 3.19 7.25
C ALA A 330 6.89 3.97 6.14
N GLU A 331 7.11 5.29 6.06
CA GLU A 331 6.52 6.16 5.03
C GLU A 331 7.20 5.99 3.64
N THR A 332 8.19 5.11 3.52
CA THR A 332 8.89 4.81 2.26
C THR A 332 8.82 3.34 1.85
N ILE A 333 7.97 2.51 2.49
CA ILE A 333 7.86 1.05 2.22
C ILE A 333 7.26 0.74 0.84
N ASP A 334 6.21 1.47 0.42
CA ASP A 334 5.42 1.14 -0.79
C ASP A 334 5.99 1.73 -2.08
N THR A 335 7.28 2.04 -2.08
CA THR A 335 7.93 2.66 -3.23
C THR A 335 8.61 1.61 -4.10
N ASP A 336 8.56 1.82 -5.41
CA ASP A 336 9.13 0.95 -6.43
C ASP A 336 10.69 0.87 -6.35
N GLY A 337 11.32 0.33 -7.39
CA GLY A 337 12.78 0.27 -7.46
C GLY A 337 13.45 1.64 -7.31
N ALA A 338 12.81 2.71 -7.79
CA ALA A 338 13.34 4.06 -7.74
C ALA A 338 13.25 4.66 -6.33
N GLY A 339 12.16 4.44 -5.60
CA GLY A 339 12.07 4.90 -4.20
C GLY A 339 13.05 4.19 -3.26
N THR A 340 13.34 2.90 -3.49
CA THR A 340 14.41 2.24 -2.73
C THR A 340 15.79 2.86 -3.01
N ALA A 341 16.08 3.20 -4.27
CA ALA A 341 17.30 3.92 -4.63
C ALA A 341 17.33 5.34 -4.01
N ALA A 342 16.17 6.01 -3.95
CA ALA A 342 16.00 7.31 -3.31
C ALA A 342 16.35 7.26 -1.83
N LEU A 343 15.92 6.22 -1.10
CA LEU A 343 16.24 6.05 0.33
C LEU A 343 17.75 5.87 0.55
N ALA A 344 18.42 5.08 -0.28
CA ALA A 344 19.87 4.90 -0.22
C ALA A 344 20.59 6.24 -0.46
N LEU A 345 20.15 6.99 -1.46
CA LEU A 345 20.75 8.28 -1.80
C LEU A 345 20.49 9.34 -0.73
N PHE A 346 19.25 9.43 -0.24
CA PHE A 346 18.83 10.26 0.88
C PHE A 346 19.76 10.07 2.09
N ALA A 347 20.00 8.81 2.48
CA ALA A 347 20.89 8.49 3.58
C ALA A 347 22.34 8.96 3.33
N VAL A 348 22.85 8.82 2.11
CA VAL A 348 24.22 9.23 1.73
C VAL A 348 24.38 10.75 1.75
N VAL A 349 23.42 11.51 1.20
CA VAL A 349 23.52 12.98 1.13
C VAL A 349 23.34 13.63 2.50
N LEU A 350 22.52 13.02 3.36
CA LEU A 350 22.18 13.54 4.68
C LEU A 350 23.28 13.27 5.72
N GLU A 351 23.93 12.08 5.70
CA GLU A 351 24.96 11.67 6.67
C GLU A 351 26.06 12.72 6.96
N PRO A 352 26.69 13.38 5.98
CA PRO A 352 27.73 14.37 6.26
C PRO A 352 27.20 15.68 6.86
N LYS A 353 25.90 15.96 6.73
CA LYS A 353 25.25 17.22 7.12
C LYS A 353 24.61 17.15 8.51
N VAL A 354 24.23 15.94 8.96
CA VAL A 354 23.63 15.75 10.28
C VAL A 354 24.66 15.69 11.41
N PRO A 355 24.25 16.04 12.65
CA PRO A 355 25.11 15.94 13.82
C PRO A 355 25.57 14.49 14.04
N ARG A 356 26.74 14.34 14.68
CA ARG A 356 27.40 13.04 14.85
C ARG A 356 26.48 11.95 15.46
N PRO A 357 25.63 12.23 16.47
CA PRO A 357 24.73 11.23 17.03
C PRO A 357 23.67 10.72 16.04
N ALA A 358 23.19 11.56 15.12
CA ALA A 358 22.18 11.19 14.11
C ALA A 358 22.73 10.38 12.94
N ARG A 359 24.06 10.37 12.72
CA ARG A 359 24.67 9.65 11.58
C ARG A 359 24.44 8.14 11.62
N VAL A 360 24.20 7.58 12.81
CA VAL A 360 23.86 6.15 12.95
C VAL A 360 22.54 5.82 12.23
N ALA A 361 21.56 6.73 12.26
CA ALA A 361 20.31 6.57 11.54
C ALA A 361 20.53 6.56 10.03
N CYS A 362 21.34 7.48 9.49
CA CYS A 362 21.68 7.47 8.07
C CYS A 362 22.34 6.13 7.65
N ARG A 363 23.23 5.56 8.47
CA ARG A 363 23.83 4.25 8.18
C ARG A 363 22.80 3.12 8.19
N TRP A 364 21.87 3.15 9.13
CA TRP A 364 20.80 2.17 9.19
C TRP A 364 19.80 2.30 8.03
N LEU A 365 19.37 3.51 7.69
CA LEU A 365 18.52 3.78 6.51
C LEU A 365 19.16 3.25 5.22
N ARG A 366 20.47 3.46 5.05
CA ARG A 366 21.20 2.88 3.92
C ARG A 366 21.21 1.36 3.96
N ALA A 367 21.40 0.75 5.14
CA ALA A 367 21.34 -0.70 5.27
C ALA A 367 19.97 -1.27 4.89
N VAL A 368 18.87 -0.61 5.30
CA VAL A 368 17.51 -0.98 4.91
C VAL A 368 17.35 -0.91 3.39
N ALA A 369 17.81 0.17 2.75
CA ALA A 369 17.76 0.30 1.30
C ALA A 369 18.59 -0.78 0.57
N MET A 370 19.80 -1.09 1.07
CA MET A 370 20.64 -2.16 0.51
C MET A 370 19.99 -3.55 0.63
N GLU A 371 19.29 -3.81 1.74
CA GLU A 371 18.54 -5.06 1.88
C GLU A 371 17.36 -5.14 0.90
N ARG A 372 16.61 -4.05 0.72
CA ARG A 372 15.46 -3.99 -0.20
C ARG A 372 15.87 -4.30 -1.65
N ILE A 373 17.04 -3.83 -2.10
CA ILE A 373 17.60 -4.18 -3.42
C ILE A 373 18.26 -5.57 -3.48
N GLY A 374 18.37 -6.26 -2.34
CA GLY A 374 18.91 -7.61 -2.24
C GLY A 374 20.42 -7.71 -1.98
N ASP A 375 21.13 -6.59 -1.77
CA ASP A 375 22.55 -6.59 -1.40
C ASP A 375 22.72 -6.70 0.12
N ILE A 376 22.51 -7.91 0.64
CA ILE A 376 22.61 -8.18 2.07
C ILE A 376 24.02 -7.98 2.63
N GLU A 377 25.06 -8.12 1.79
CA GLU A 377 26.45 -7.91 2.21
C GLU A 377 26.75 -6.42 2.39
N ALA A 378 26.23 -5.55 1.51
CA ALA A 378 26.27 -4.11 1.72
C ALA A 378 25.45 -3.68 2.93
N ALA A 379 24.24 -4.21 3.08
CA ALA A 379 23.40 -3.94 4.24
C ALA A 379 24.12 -4.27 5.56
N GLU A 380 24.71 -5.47 5.67
CA GLU A 380 25.46 -5.85 6.88
C GLU A 380 26.66 -4.94 7.14
N ARG A 381 27.41 -4.55 6.11
CA ARG A 381 28.55 -3.63 6.28
C ARG A 381 28.10 -2.31 6.89
N ASP A 382 26.95 -1.80 6.48
CA ASP A 382 26.39 -0.57 7.02
C ASP A 382 25.83 -0.73 8.43
N LEU A 383 25.20 -1.86 8.73
CA LEU A 383 24.77 -2.19 10.10
C LEU A 383 25.94 -2.32 11.08
N LEU A 384 27.04 -2.96 10.67
CA LEU A 384 28.25 -3.08 11.48
C LEU A 384 28.93 -1.71 11.65
N ALA A 385 28.91 -0.86 10.63
CA ALA A 385 29.38 0.52 10.75
C ALA A 385 28.51 1.30 11.75
N ALA A 386 27.18 1.16 11.67
CA ALA A 386 26.24 1.77 12.61
C ALA A 386 26.47 1.29 14.06
N GLU A 387 26.59 -0.03 14.28
CA GLU A 387 26.92 -0.60 15.61
C GLU A 387 28.25 -0.05 16.15
N SER A 388 29.26 0.15 15.29
CA SER A 388 30.55 0.73 15.71
C SER A 388 30.46 2.21 16.10
N MET A 389 29.51 2.94 15.52
CA MET A 389 29.28 4.37 15.78
C MET A 389 28.49 4.60 17.06
N SER A 390 27.43 3.81 17.25
CA SER A 390 26.56 3.85 18.44
C SER A 390 26.20 2.42 18.87
N PRO A 391 26.95 1.83 19.81
CA PRO A 391 26.80 0.41 20.18
C PRO A 391 25.47 0.01 20.82
N ASP A 392 24.71 0.98 21.31
CA ASP A 392 23.46 0.78 22.04
C ASP A 392 22.25 1.33 21.27
N TRP A 393 22.43 1.76 20.01
CA TRP A 393 21.32 2.24 19.19
C TRP A 393 20.52 1.04 18.66
N PRO A 394 19.19 0.95 18.93
CA PRO A 394 18.47 -0.31 18.86
C PRO A 394 18.28 -0.88 17.44
N LEU A 395 17.97 -0.04 16.44
CA LEU A 395 17.56 -0.51 15.12
C LEU A 395 18.62 -1.38 14.40
N PRO A 396 19.91 -0.99 14.34
CA PRO A 396 20.95 -1.85 13.78
C PRO A 396 21.13 -3.16 14.54
N LEU A 397 20.88 -3.15 15.86
CA LEU A 397 21.06 -4.34 16.70
C LEU A 397 19.95 -5.37 16.43
N PHE A 398 18.71 -4.92 16.21
CA PHE A 398 17.61 -5.79 15.78
C PHE A 398 17.91 -6.45 14.43
N ASP A 399 18.38 -5.70 13.43
CA ASP A 399 18.72 -6.24 12.12
C ASP A 399 19.94 -7.16 12.14
N LEU A 400 20.99 -6.81 12.91
CA LEU A 400 22.13 -7.69 13.12
C LEU A 400 21.74 -8.96 13.87
N ALA A 401 20.75 -8.90 14.77
CA ALA A 401 20.24 -10.09 15.45
C ALA A 401 19.51 -11.03 14.48
N ARG A 402 18.77 -10.47 13.51
CA ARG A 402 18.15 -11.24 12.42
C ARG A 402 19.20 -11.88 11.51
N ILE A 403 20.25 -11.13 11.12
CA ILE A 403 21.39 -11.70 10.37
C ILE A 403 22.11 -12.80 11.18
N ALA A 404 22.26 -12.63 12.49
CA ALA A 404 22.83 -13.67 13.36
C ALA A 404 21.93 -14.92 13.41
N SER A 405 20.60 -14.73 13.48
CA SER A 405 19.61 -15.81 13.37
C SER A 405 19.76 -16.55 12.05
N ASP A 406 19.84 -15.84 10.92
CA ASP A 406 20.03 -16.43 9.59
C ASP A 406 21.26 -17.33 9.52
N ARG A 407 22.38 -16.90 10.14
CA ARG A 407 23.62 -17.68 10.25
C ARG A 407 23.60 -18.84 11.24
N GLY A 408 22.54 -18.97 12.03
CA GLY A 408 22.46 -19.96 13.09
C GLY A 408 23.22 -19.57 14.38
N ASP A 409 23.59 -18.30 14.54
CA ASP A 409 24.33 -17.80 15.72
C ASP A 409 23.37 -17.28 16.80
N VAL A 410 22.83 -18.22 17.57
CA VAL A 410 21.88 -17.96 18.67
C VAL A 410 22.46 -17.00 19.71
N GLU A 411 23.71 -17.22 20.13
CA GLU A 411 24.31 -16.44 21.22
C GLU A 411 24.55 -14.99 20.81
N ARG A 412 25.01 -14.76 19.57
CA ARG A 412 25.15 -13.40 19.03
C ARG A 412 23.80 -12.71 18.89
N GLY A 413 22.80 -13.39 18.35
CA GLY A 413 21.45 -12.85 18.20
C GLY A 413 20.84 -12.43 19.54
N LEU A 414 20.85 -13.31 20.54
CA LEU A 414 20.35 -13.01 21.89
C LEU A 414 21.15 -11.88 22.58
N ALA A 415 22.47 -11.81 22.37
CA ALA A 415 23.28 -10.72 22.93
C ALA A 415 22.96 -9.36 22.30
N LEU A 416 22.66 -9.34 21.01
CA LEU A 416 22.23 -8.14 20.29
C LEU A 416 20.84 -7.68 20.75
N LEU A 417 19.86 -8.60 20.82
CA LEU A 417 18.50 -8.29 21.28
C LEU A 417 18.48 -7.72 22.69
N ARG A 418 19.25 -8.33 23.62
CA ARG A 418 19.39 -7.78 24.98
C ARG A 418 19.98 -6.38 25.02
N ARG A 419 20.93 -6.06 24.13
CA ARG A 419 21.52 -4.72 24.03
C ARG A 419 20.56 -3.72 23.39
N ALA A 420 19.75 -4.17 22.43
CA ALA A 420 18.70 -3.37 21.80
C ALA A 420 17.54 -3.04 22.76
N GLY A 421 17.49 -3.67 23.94
CA GLY A 421 16.38 -3.51 24.88
C GLY A 421 15.14 -4.31 24.51
N ALA A 422 15.28 -5.38 23.71
CA ALA A 422 14.17 -6.25 23.36
C ALA A 422 13.49 -6.83 24.61
N GLU A 423 12.15 -6.81 24.61
CA GLU A 423 11.36 -7.41 25.68
C GLU A 423 11.55 -8.95 25.72
N PRO A 424 11.34 -9.61 26.87
CA PRO A 424 11.55 -11.05 27.00
C PRO A 424 10.70 -11.91 26.05
N ASP A 425 9.52 -11.42 25.68
CA ASP A 425 8.56 -12.03 24.75
C ASP A 425 8.71 -11.52 23.31
N TYR A 426 9.78 -10.77 23.02
CA TYR A 426 10.10 -10.37 21.65
C TYR A 426 10.22 -11.63 20.76
N PRO A 427 9.49 -11.74 19.63
CA PRO A 427 9.36 -13.00 18.90
C PRO A 427 10.68 -13.66 18.49
N LEU A 428 11.68 -12.87 18.07
CA LEU A 428 12.99 -13.42 17.72
C LEU A 428 13.75 -13.90 18.96
N ALA A 429 13.59 -13.27 20.13
CA ALA A 429 14.23 -13.71 21.37
C ALA A 429 13.68 -15.07 21.81
N GLU A 430 12.35 -15.24 21.80
CA GLU A 430 11.70 -16.52 22.10
C GLU A 430 12.15 -17.63 21.15
N LEU A 431 12.17 -17.32 19.84
CA LEU A 431 12.63 -18.24 18.81
C LEU A 431 14.08 -18.68 19.08
N LEU A 432 14.99 -17.73 19.32
CA LEU A 432 16.40 -18.04 19.54
C LEU A 432 16.63 -18.84 20.83
N GLU A 433 15.93 -18.55 21.92
CA GLU A 433 16.01 -19.36 23.15
C GLU A 433 15.52 -20.79 22.93
N GLN A 434 14.50 -21.01 22.09
CA GLN A 434 14.03 -22.36 21.74
C GLN A 434 15.10 -23.20 21.01
N TYR A 435 15.93 -22.57 20.17
CA TYR A 435 16.99 -23.25 19.40
C TYR A 435 18.36 -23.20 20.08
N ARG A 436 18.44 -22.70 21.31
CA ARG A 436 19.68 -22.66 22.07
C ARG A 436 20.13 -24.06 22.49
N ALA A 437 21.25 -24.51 21.93
CA ALA A 437 21.78 -25.83 22.22
C ALA A 437 22.39 -25.90 23.64
N GLU A 438 21.96 -26.89 24.44
CA GLU A 438 22.61 -27.17 25.72
C GLU A 438 23.90 -27.98 25.54
N PRO A 439 24.94 -27.69 26.35
CA PRO A 439 26.12 -28.55 26.43
C PRO A 439 25.74 -29.99 26.80
N ARG A 440 26.35 -30.95 26.10
CA ARG A 440 26.19 -32.37 26.37
C ARG A 440 26.70 -32.71 27.76
N ARG A 441 25.79 -33.19 28.62
CA ARG A 441 26.11 -33.59 30.00
C ARG A 441 26.76 -34.97 30.08
N ASP A 442 26.64 -35.77 29.02
CA ASP A 442 27.18 -37.13 28.93
C ASP A 442 28.67 -37.18 28.55
N ILE A 443 29.30 -36.06 28.21
CA ILE A 443 30.71 -35.98 27.82
C ILE A 443 31.46 -35.04 28.76
N GLY A 444 32.51 -35.55 29.42
CA GLY A 444 33.35 -34.74 30.29
C GLY A 444 34.11 -33.68 29.50
N ARG A 445 34.28 -32.49 30.09
CA ARG A 445 34.95 -31.32 29.48
C ARG A 445 36.32 -31.65 28.81
N ASN A 446 37.06 -32.62 29.35
CA ASN A 446 38.38 -33.01 28.84
C ASN A 446 38.37 -34.28 27.97
N ASP A 447 37.22 -34.93 27.79
CA ASP A 447 37.08 -36.16 27.00
C ASP A 447 37.16 -35.87 25.51
N LEU A 448 37.32 -36.91 24.70
CA LEU A 448 37.30 -36.78 23.24
C LEU A 448 35.91 -36.36 22.77
N CYS A 449 35.87 -35.45 21.80
CA CYS A 449 34.62 -34.93 21.25
C CYS A 449 33.90 -35.99 20.39
N TRP A 450 32.57 -36.07 20.51
CA TRP A 450 31.68 -36.98 19.75
C TRP A 450 31.76 -36.82 18.23
N CYS A 451 32.16 -35.65 17.74
CA CYS A 451 32.31 -35.39 16.30
C CYS A 451 33.42 -36.21 15.62
N GLY A 452 34.21 -36.97 16.37
CA GLY A 452 35.30 -37.79 15.81
C GLY A 452 36.56 -37.02 15.44
N SER A 453 36.64 -35.72 15.73
CA SER A 453 37.82 -34.88 15.41
C SER A 453 39.10 -35.22 16.16
N GLY A 454 39.02 -36.10 17.17
CA GLY A 454 40.14 -36.43 18.07
C GLY A 454 40.53 -35.30 19.03
N ARG A 455 39.84 -34.15 19.02
CA ARG A 455 40.08 -33.02 19.94
C ARG A 455 39.30 -33.22 21.25
N LYS A 456 39.80 -32.63 22.34
CA LYS A 456 39.06 -32.55 23.61
C LYS A 456 37.77 -31.75 23.41
N TYR A 457 36.67 -32.18 24.03
CA TYR A 457 35.36 -31.53 23.95
C TYR A 457 35.43 -30.02 24.16
N LYS A 458 36.10 -29.56 25.23
CA LYS A 458 36.30 -28.12 25.51
C LYS A 458 37.02 -27.30 24.43
N LYS A 459 37.77 -27.96 23.54
CA LYS A 459 38.51 -27.33 22.45
C LYS A 459 37.85 -27.55 21.09
N CYS A 460 36.73 -28.27 21.06
CA CYS A 460 36.05 -28.65 19.84
C CYS A 460 34.66 -28.03 19.79
N HIS A 461 33.69 -28.63 20.50
CA HIS A 461 32.28 -28.27 20.38
C HIS A 461 31.64 -27.79 21.68
N LEU A 462 32.37 -27.72 22.82
CA LEU A 462 31.79 -27.19 24.06
C LEU A 462 31.46 -25.70 23.89
N GLY A 463 30.18 -25.36 23.95
CA GLY A 463 29.67 -24.02 23.66
C GLY A 463 29.56 -23.72 22.15
N ARG A 464 29.59 -24.76 21.31
CA ARG A 464 29.42 -24.70 19.84
C ARG A 464 28.56 -25.86 19.35
N GLU A 465 27.73 -26.41 20.22
CA GLU A 465 26.75 -27.42 19.89
C GLU A 465 25.73 -26.81 18.92
N GLN A 466 25.36 -27.59 17.91
CA GLN A 466 24.29 -27.23 16.99
C GLN A 466 23.22 -28.30 17.07
N LEU A 467 21.97 -27.87 16.94
CA LEU A 467 20.85 -28.80 16.81
C LEU A 467 20.93 -29.53 15.45
N PRO A 468 20.48 -30.81 15.40
CA PRO A 468 20.34 -31.53 14.15
C PRO A 468 19.54 -30.75 13.10
N LEU A 469 19.83 -30.96 11.81
CA LEU A 469 19.12 -30.28 10.72
C LEU A 469 17.60 -30.52 10.76
N SER A 470 17.16 -31.69 11.23
CA SER A 470 15.73 -31.99 11.44
C SER A 470 15.03 -31.07 12.43
N ASP A 471 15.78 -30.57 13.42
CA ASP A 471 15.27 -29.64 14.42
C ASP A 471 15.39 -28.19 13.91
N ARG A 472 16.52 -27.85 13.28
CA ARG A 472 16.74 -26.53 12.65
C ARG A 472 15.83 -26.25 11.45
N ALA A 473 15.26 -27.26 10.79
CA ALA A 473 14.33 -27.06 9.69
C ALA A 473 13.13 -26.16 10.07
N ARG A 474 12.59 -26.28 11.29
CA ARG A 474 11.53 -25.36 11.76
C ARG A 474 12.03 -23.93 11.95
N TRP A 475 13.28 -23.78 12.36
CA TRP A 475 13.92 -22.47 12.44
C TRP A 475 14.13 -21.88 11.05
N LEU A 476 14.60 -22.66 10.08
CA LEU A 476 14.73 -22.22 8.68
C LEU A 476 13.40 -21.73 8.11
N TYR A 477 12.31 -22.45 8.37
CA TYR A 477 10.97 -22.01 7.98
C TYR A 477 10.58 -20.70 8.67
N ALA A 478 10.86 -20.55 9.97
CA ALA A 478 10.61 -19.33 10.71
C ALA A 478 11.44 -18.13 10.22
N LYS A 479 12.69 -18.33 9.75
CA LYS A 479 13.51 -17.27 9.12
C LYS A 479 12.83 -16.73 7.85
N ALA A 480 12.29 -17.62 7.03
CA ALA A 480 11.56 -17.23 5.82
C ALA A 480 10.27 -16.47 6.14
N ILE A 481 9.49 -16.92 7.14
CA ILE A 481 8.32 -16.18 7.64
C ILE A 481 8.73 -14.79 8.10
N GLN A 482 9.77 -14.69 8.94
CA GLN A 482 10.24 -13.42 9.47
C GLN A 482 10.64 -12.46 8.34
N HIS A 483 11.35 -12.97 7.32
CA HIS A 483 11.69 -12.15 6.16
C HIS A 483 10.45 -11.68 5.39
N ALA A 484 9.47 -12.55 5.15
CA ALA A 484 8.25 -12.17 4.44
C ALA A 484 7.50 -11.04 5.17
N LEU A 485 7.34 -11.15 6.49
CA LEU A 485 6.64 -10.16 7.33
C LEU A 485 7.34 -8.79 7.39
N THR A 486 8.62 -8.69 7.04
CA THR A 486 9.39 -7.44 7.09
C THR A 486 9.80 -6.90 5.72
N SER A 487 9.43 -7.56 4.61
CA SER A 487 9.98 -7.26 3.28
C SER A 487 8.92 -7.02 2.20
N GLY A 488 7.81 -6.36 2.56
CA GLY A 488 6.80 -5.90 1.59
C GLY A 488 5.80 -6.96 1.12
N TRP A 489 5.66 -8.09 1.81
CA TRP A 489 4.67 -9.12 1.46
C TRP A 489 3.31 -8.96 2.17
N ASN A 490 3.14 -7.87 2.92
CA ASN A 490 1.97 -7.65 3.77
C ASN A 490 0.67 -7.52 2.96
N ASP A 491 0.69 -6.85 1.81
CA ASP A 491 -0.49 -6.72 0.96
C ASP A 491 -0.97 -8.07 0.43
N LEU A 492 -0.04 -8.90 -0.05
CA LEU A 492 -0.39 -10.24 -0.49
C LEU A 492 -0.87 -11.09 0.69
N LEU A 493 -0.23 -10.97 1.86
CA LEU A 493 -0.65 -11.66 3.07
C LEU A 493 -2.07 -11.28 3.48
N ILE A 494 -2.41 -9.99 3.46
CA ILE A 494 -3.74 -9.46 3.75
C ILE A 494 -4.74 -9.93 2.70
N GLY A 495 -4.41 -9.84 1.41
CA GLY A 495 -5.29 -10.30 0.32
C GLY A 495 -5.59 -11.80 0.40
N VAL A 496 -4.61 -12.62 0.77
CA VAL A 496 -4.79 -14.06 1.00
C VAL A 496 -5.61 -14.32 2.28
N ALA A 497 -5.39 -13.54 3.34
CA ALA A 497 -6.16 -13.66 4.59
C ALA A 497 -7.63 -13.23 4.41
N ASP A 498 -7.90 -12.20 3.61
CA ASP A 498 -9.26 -11.78 3.24
C ASP A 498 -10.00 -12.88 2.49
N GLU A 499 -9.32 -13.52 1.53
CA GLU A 499 -9.86 -14.68 0.83
C GLU A 499 -10.14 -15.84 1.80
N ARG A 500 -9.27 -16.03 2.79
CA ARG A 500 -9.45 -17.06 3.82
C ARG A 500 -10.65 -16.77 4.74
N SER A 501 -10.94 -15.51 5.02
CA SER A 501 -12.00 -15.07 5.91
C SER A 501 -13.34 -14.79 5.21
N ARG A 502 -13.37 -14.79 3.86
CA ARG A 502 -14.55 -14.44 3.03
C ARG A 502 -15.89 -15.07 3.43
N HIS A 503 -15.88 -16.27 4.02
CA HIS A 503 -17.09 -16.98 4.41
C HIS A 503 -17.45 -16.88 5.90
N ALA A 504 -16.75 -16.03 6.67
CA ALA A 504 -16.96 -15.86 8.11
C ALA A 504 -18.20 -15.01 8.46
N GLY A 505 -18.81 -14.31 7.48
CA GLY A 505 -19.93 -13.40 7.72
C GLY A 505 -19.47 -12.08 8.34
N ASP A 506 -20.27 -11.50 9.23
CA ASP A 506 -20.00 -10.19 9.86
C ASP A 506 -19.10 -10.30 11.12
N ASP A 507 -18.21 -11.28 11.19
CA ASP A 507 -17.29 -11.45 12.32
C ASP A 507 -16.12 -10.46 12.22
N PRO A 508 -16.00 -9.46 13.13
CA PRO A 508 -14.94 -8.46 13.07
C PRO A 508 -13.53 -9.06 13.28
N GLU A 509 -13.40 -10.25 13.88
CA GLU A 509 -12.11 -10.90 14.13
C GLU A 509 -11.71 -11.91 13.05
N ALA A 510 -12.50 -12.02 11.99
CA ALA A 510 -12.30 -13.04 10.95
C ALA A 510 -10.95 -12.87 10.22
N LEU A 511 -10.57 -11.64 9.89
CA LEU A 511 -9.31 -11.33 9.22
C LEU A 511 -8.11 -11.61 10.14
N THR A 512 -8.16 -11.15 11.40
CA THR A 512 -7.13 -11.42 12.41
C THR A 512 -6.91 -12.91 12.61
N THR A 513 -8.01 -13.68 12.70
CA THR A 513 -7.95 -15.15 12.83
C THR A 513 -7.34 -15.78 11.58
N ALA A 514 -7.69 -15.30 10.38
CA ALA A 514 -7.14 -15.80 9.13
C ALA A 514 -5.63 -15.51 8.99
N LEU A 515 -5.15 -14.35 9.44
CA LEU A 515 -3.71 -14.02 9.47
C LEU A 515 -2.91 -15.01 10.35
N GLY A 516 -3.53 -15.57 11.39
CA GLY A 516 -2.95 -16.60 12.24
C GLY A 516 -3.01 -18.03 11.67
N ASP A 517 -3.69 -18.24 10.52
CA ASP A 517 -3.80 -19.56 9.89
C ASP A 517 -2.48 -19.94 9.20
N PRO A 518 -1.85 -21.09 9.56
CA PRO A 518 -0.59 -21.53 8.95
C PRO A 518 -0.65 -21.67 7.41
N LEU A 519 -1.82 -21.92 6.84
CA LEU A 519 -2.00 -22.00 5.39
C LEU A 519 -1.67 -20.65 4.73
N VAL A 520 -2.11 -19.54 5.33
CA VAL A 520 -2.04 -18.21 4.72
C VAL A 520 -0.58 -17.82 4.48
N ILE A 521 0.26 -17.90 5.51
CA ILE A 521 1.68 -17.58 5.37
C ILE A 521 2.43 -18.59 4.49
N ASP A 522 2.09 -19.89 4.55
CA ASP A 522 2.72 -20.91 3.71
C ASP A 522 2.45 -20.69 2.21
N VAL A 523 1.22 -20.28 1.88
CA VAL A 523 0.85 -19.95 0.50
C VAL A 523 1.57 -18.69 0.00
N VAL A 524 1.68 -17.66 0.83
CA VAL A 524 2.49 -16.46 0.52
C VAL A 524 3.95 -16.83 0.28
N LEU A 525 4.52 -17.71 1.12
CA LEU A 525 5.89 -18.18 0.99
C LEU A 525 6.13 -18.90 -0.35
N PHE A 526 5.29 -19.85 -0.72
CA PHE A 526 5.60 -20.71 -1.86
C PHE A 526 4.85 -20.38 -3.15
N GLU A 527 3.55 -20.16 -3.09
CA GLU A 527 2.77 -19.78 -4.26
C GLU A 527 2.84 -18.26 -4.55
N GLY A 528 3.06 -17.44 -3.52
CA GLY A 528 3.36 -16.01 -3.67
C GLY A 528 4.81 -15.69 -4.05
N GLY A 529 5.74 -16.63 -3.79
CA GLY A 529 7.16 -16.48 -4.15
C GLY A 529 8.06 -15.86 -3.06
N ALA A 530 7.52 -15.54 -1.88
CA ALA A 530 8.30 -14.91 -0.80
C ALA A 530 9.46 -15.78 -0.29
N PHE A 531 9.34 -17.11 -0.34
CA PHE A 531 10.40 -18.05 0.01
C PHE A 531 11.56 -18.04 -0.99
N GLN A 532 11.26 -17.90 -2.29
CA GLN A 532 12.29 -17.74 -3.31
C GLN A 532 13.05 -16.42 -3.09
N LYS A 533 12.31 -15.32 -2.87
CA LYS A 533 12.90 -14.02 -2.60
C LYS A 533 13.77 -14.03 -1.33
N PHE A 534 13.33 -14.72 -0.28
CA PHE A 534 14.14 -14.96 0.92
C PHE A 534 15.48 -15.61 0.59
N LEU A 535 15.52 -16.64 -0.27
CA LEU A 535 16.78 -17.28 -0.64
C LEU A 535 17.66 -16.43 -1.54
N GLU A 536 17.08 -15.64 -2.43
CA GLU A 536 17.82 -14.69 -3.27
C GLU A 536 18.52 -13.63 -2.42
N VAL A 537 17.83 -13.08 -1.42
CA VAL A 537 18.35 -11.99 -0.57
C VAL A 537 19.20 -12.51 0.59
N ARG A 538 18.71 -13.51 1.32
CA ARG A 538 19.30 -13.97 2.60
C ARG A 538 20.05 -15.30 2.48
N GLY A 539 19.96 -16.01 1.36
CA GLY A 539 20.52 -17.36 1.20
C GLY A 539 22.04 -17.45 1.37
N SER A 540 22.78 -16.37 1.11
CA SER A 540 24.23 -16.30 1.36
C SER A 540 24.62 -16.29 2.84
N LEU A 541 23.68 -15.95 3.73
CA LEU A 541 23.87 -15.96 5.19
C LEU A 541 23.65 -17.34 5.81
N LEU A 542 22.84 -18.19 5.17
CA LEU A 542 22.44 -19.47 5.75
C LEU A 542 23.62 -20.45 5.87
N PRO A 543 23.64 -21.30 6.91
CA PRO A 543 24.50 -22.48 6.92
C PRO A 543 24.32 -23.32 5.64
N ASP A 544 25.42 -23.86 5.10
CA ASP A 544 25.41 -24.61 3.81
C ASP A 544 24.33 -25.70 3.75
N ASP A 545 24.09 -26.39 4.86
CA ASP A 545 23.10 -27.47 4.94
C ASP A 545 21.65 -26.98 5.00
N GLU A 546 21.40 -25.83 5.64
CA GLU A 546 20.11 -25.13 5.61
C GLU A 546 19.83 -24.54 4.24
N ARG A 547 20.83 -23.94 3.59
CA ARG A 547 20.68 -23.41 2.23
C ARG A 547 20.32 -24.53 1.25
N LEU A 548 21.04 -25.65 1.28
CA LEU A 548 20.74 -26.80 0.43
C LEU A 548 19.33 -27.35 0.70
N LEU A 549 18.92 -27.40 1.97
CA LEU A 549 17.57 -27.81 2.34
C LEU A 549 16.50 -26.86 1.78
N ALA A 550 16.73 -25.56 1.87
CA ALA A 550 15.83 -24.55 1.34
C ALA A 550 15.72 -24.61 -0.19
N GLU A 551 16.84 -24.80 -0.89
CA GLU A 551 16.86 -25.02 -2.35
C GLU A 551 16.04 -26.26 -2.74
N GLN A 552 16.04 -27.32 -1.92
CA GLN A 552 15.17 -28.47 -2.12
C GLN A 552 13.69 -28.14 -1.90
N TRP A 553 13.35 -27.27 -0.95
CA TRP A 553 11.97 -26.87 -0.68
C TRP A 553 11.34 -26.11 -1.85
N LEU A 554 12.11 -25.34 -2.60
CA LEU A 554 11.65 -24.68 -3.83
C LEU A 554 11.21 -25.67 -4.92
N LEU A 555 11.74 -26.90 -4.90
CA LEU A 555 11.37 -27.94 -5.86
C LEU A 555 10.12 -28.73 -5.41
N ALA A 556 9.79 -28.68 -4.12
CA ALA A 556 8.61 -29.34 -3.60
C ALA A 556 7.34 -28.58 -4.04
N LYS A 557 6.32 -29.33 -4.49
CA LYS A 557 5.03 -28.75 -4.87
C LYS A 557 3.97 -29.15 -3.86
N ARG A 558 3.00 -28.26 -3.65
CA ARG A 558 1.78 -28.60 -2.92
C ARG A 558 1.01 -29.67 -3.68
N SER A 559 0.43 -30.63 -2.95
CA SER A 559 -0.37 -31.70 -3.53
C SER A 559 -1.57 -32.07 -2.65
N VAL A 560 -2.46 -32.89 -3.21
CA VAL A 560 -3.56 -33.53 -2.49
C VAL A 560 -3.11 -34.93 -2.11
N PHE A 561 -3.22 -35.24 -0.83
CA PHE A 561 -2.74 -36.48 -0.24
C PHE A 561 -3.89 -37.27 0.37
N GLU A 562 -3.89 -38.58 0.18
CA GLU A 562 -4.72 -39.52 0.93
C GLU A 562 -3.97 -40.02 2.17
N VAL A 563 -4.58 -39.87 3.34
CA VAL A 563 -4.04 -40.40 4.60
C VAL A 563 -4.22 -41.91 4.63
N GLN A 564 -3.13 -42.68 4.55
CA GLN A 564 -3.18 -44.14 4.57
C GLN A 564 -3.10 -44.70 5.99
N ARG A 565 -2.18 -44.17 6.80
CA ARG A 565 -1.92 -44.66 8.16
C ARG A 565 -1.59 -43.50 9.08
N VAL A 566 -2.04 -43.59 10.33
CA VAL A 566 -1.75 -42.61 11.38
C VAL A 566 -1.14 -43.34 12.57
N GLN A 567 0.04 -42.88 12.99
CA GLN A 567 0.67 -43.22 14.26
C GLN A 567 0.56 -41.99 15.17
N ARG A 568 -0.39 -42.02 16.11
CA ARG A 568 -0.65 -40.89 17.01
C ARG A 568 0.62 -40.39 17.70
N ASP A 569 0.73 -39.06 17.80
CA ASP A 569 1.87 -38.33 18.38
C ASP A 569 3.23 -38.61 17.71
N HIS A 570 3.24 -39.22 16.52
CA HIS A 570 4.48 -39.66 15.88
C HIS A 570 4.56 -39.37 14.38
N SER A 571 3.76 -40.04 13.56
CA SER A 571 3.85 -39.95 12.10
C SER A 571 2.52 -40.20 11.39
N VAL A 572 2.42 -39.70 10.16
CA VAL A 572 1.32 -39.94 9.24
C VAL A 572 1.93 -40.45 7.92
N THR A 573 1.42 -41.58 7.42
CA THR A 573 1.74 -42.06 6.07
C THR A 573 0.69 -41.53 5.11
N VAL A 574 1.14 -40.78 4.11
CA VAL A 574 0.30 -40.17 3.09
C VAL A 574 0.69 -40.62 1.70
N ARG A 575 -0.29 -40.74 0.80
CA ARG A 575 -0.07 -41.00 -0.63
C ARG A 575 -0.44 -39.78 -1.44
N ASP A 576 0.49 -39.29 -2.25
CA ASP A 576 0.27 -38.19 -3.18
C ASP A 576 -0.66 -38.67 -4.31
N LEU A 577 -1.79 -37.98 -4.52
CA LEU A 577 -2.75 -38.35 -5.54
C LEU A 577 -2.39 -37.87 -6.95
N ARG A 578 -1.40 -36.99 -7.08
CA ARG A 578 -0.87 -36.49 -8.35
C ARG A 578 0.30 -37.37 -8.84
N THR A 579 1.16 -37.84 -7.94
CA THR A 579 2.35 -38.63 -8.31
C THR A 579 2.26 -40.13 -7.96
N ASP A 580 1.33 -40.52 -7.09
CA ASP A 580 1.21 -41.87 -6.48
C ASP A 580 2.36 -42.23 -5.51
N ASP A 581 3.25 -41.28 -5.19
CA ASP A 581 4.32 -41.46 -4.21
C ASP A 581 3.77 -41.56 -2.78
N THR A 582 4.45 -42.34 -1.94
CA THR A 582 4.08 -42.50 -0.53
C THR A 582 5.14 -41.90 0.38
N HIS A 583 4.71 -41.05 1.32
CA HIS A 583 5.57 -40.34 2.26
C HIS A 583 5.23 -40.69 3.70
N GLU A 584 6.24 -40.91 4.53
CA GLU A 584 6.08 -40.94 5.99
C GLU A 584 6.47 -39.59 6.57
N VAL A 585 5.46 -38.85 7.03
CA VAL A 585 5.60 -37.49 7.55
C VAL A 585 5.63 -37.54 9.06
N ARG A 586 6.70 -37.02 9.66
CA ARG A 586 6.84 -36.92 11.11
C ARG A 586 6.06 -35.72 11.61
N GLU A 587 4.88 -35.97 12.16
CA GLU A 587 4.01 -34.88 12.61
C GLU A 587 3.25 -35.23 13.89
N HIS A 588 3.29 -34.33 14.87
CA HIS A 588 2.72 -34.55 16.19
C HIS A 588 1.29 -33.98 16.29
N ALA A 589 1.02 -32.80 15.71
CA ALA A 589 -0.30 -32.18 15.79
C ALA A 589 -1.27 -32.85 14.81
N ALA A 590 -0.87 -33.02 13.56
CA ALA A 590 -1.72 -33.61 12.52
C ALA A 590 -2.03 -35.09 12.79
N SER A 591 -1.09 -35.86 13.38
CA SER A 591 -1.34 -37.27 13.73
C SER A 591 -2.41 -37.46 14.83
N CYS A 592 -2.79 -36.40 15.52
CA CYS A 592 -3.87 -36.41 16.50
C CYS A 592 -5.24 -36.03 15.92
N GLN A 593 -5.27 -35.39 14.75
CA GLN A 593 -6.50 -34.90 14.11
C GLN A 593 -6.89 -35.73 12.88
N LEU A 594 -5.91 -36.18 12.10
CA LEU A 594 -6.12 -36.91 10.85
C LEU A 594 -6.57 -38.36 11.08
N LYS A 595 -7.34 -38.88 10.13
CA LYS A 595 -7.86 -40.25 10.10
C LYS A 595 -7.53 -40.93 8.78
N PRO A 596 -7.25 -42.24 8.76
CA PRO A 596 -7.12 -43.00 7.53
C PRO A 596 -8.32 -42.79 6.59
N GLY A 597 -8.05 -42.59 5.31
CA GLY A 597 -9.02 -42.31 4.25
C GLY A 597 -9.39 -40.82 4.08
N GLN A 598 -8.93 -39.92 4.95
CA GLN A 598 -9.10 -38.49 4.74
C GLN A 598 -8.20 -37.97 3.63
N LEU A 599 -8.66 -36.94 2.92
CA LEU A 599 -7.87 -36.20 1.96
C LEU A 599 -7.39 -34.88 2.57
N VAL A 600 -6.14 -34.52 2.33
CA VAL A 600 -5.56 -33.25 2.77
C VAL A 600 -4.78 -32.59 1.65
N CYS A 601 -4.85 -31.27 1.56
CA CYS A 601 -3.99 -30.45 0.72
C CYS A 601 -2.84 -29.93 1.58
N ALA A 602 -1.61 -30.27 1.22
CA ALA A 602 -0.44 -29.94 2.02
C ALA A 602 0.83 -29.89 1.16
N ARG A 603 1.96 -29.55 1.80
CA ARG A 603 3.29 -29.62 1.19
C ARG A 603 4.18 -30.49 2.07
N VAL A 604 4.64 -31.63 1.54
CA VAL A 604 5.58 -32.50 2.24
C VAL A 604 7.00 -31.96 2.01
N LEU A 605 7.63 -31.45 3.06
CA LEU A 605 8.97 -30.89 2.99
C LEU A 605 10.00 -31.77 3.71
N PRO A 606 11.20 -31.97 3.15
CA PRO A 606 12.29 -32.62 3.86
C PRO A 606 12.72 -31.77 5.08
N ALA A 607 13.13 -32.44 6.15
CA ALA A 607 13.64 -31.86 7.39
C ALA A 607 14.78 -32.74 7.90
N GLY A 608 15.95 -32.62 7.28
CA GLY A 608 17.08 -33.51 7.53
C GLY A 608 16.81 -34.93 7.05
N ASP A 609 16.82 -35.89 7.97
CA ASP A 609 16.54 -37.31 7.73
C ASP A 609 15.03 -37.66 7.80
N THR A 610 14.17 -36.67 8.01
CA THR A 610 12.70 -36.84 8.12
C THR A 610 11.96 -35.96 7.11
N THR A 611 10.63 -36.11 7.01
CA THR A 611 9.76 -35.17 6.27
C THR A 611 8.68 -34.62 7.18
N ARG A 612 8.18 -33.41 6.91
CA ARG A 612 7.23 -32.67 7.75
C ARG A 612 6.20 -31.86 6.95
N PHE A 613 5.11 -31.49 7.61
CA PHE A 613 4.21 -30.43 7.20
C PHE A 613 4.54 -29.15 7.99
N PHE A 614 4.73 -28.02 7.31
CA PHE A 614 5.00 -26.73 7.96
C PHE A 614 3.78 -25.80 7.89
N GLY A 615 3.23 -25.55 6.70
CA GLY A 615 2.02 -24.75 6.47
C GLY A 615 0.68 -25.40 6.81
N GLY A 616 0.67 -26.37 7.73
CA GLY A 616 -0.53 -27.14 8.04
C GLY A 616 -0.89 -28.21 6.99
N ALA A 617 -2.06 -28.82 7.20
CA ALA A 617 -2.61 -29.87 6.33
C ALA A 617 -4.11 -29.65 6.20
N GLU A 618 -4.53 -29.07 5.07
CA GLU A 618 -5.90 -28.61 4.89
C GLU A 618 -6.83 -29.74 4.49
N PRO A 619 -7.92 -30.01 5.24
CA PRO A 619 -8.88 -31.03 4.85
C PRO A 619 -9.52 -30.74 3.50
N VAL A 620 -9.61 -31.77 2.65
CA VAL A 620 -10.24 -31.71 1.33
C VAL A 620 -11.44 -32.65 1.31
N GLU A 621 -12.60 -32.12 0.97
CA GLU A 621 -13.81 -32.93 0.76
C GLU A 621 -13.72 -33.67 -0.58
N LEU A 622 -14.29 -34.89 -0.65
CA LEU A 622 -14.23 -35.73 -1.85
C LEU A 622 -14.68 -35.04 -3.16
N PRO A 623 -15.75 -34.21 -3.18
CA PRO A 623 -16.15 -33.47 -4.38
C PRO A 623 -15.11 -32.44 -4.84
N GLU A 624 -14.36 -31.84 -3.92
CA GLU A 624 -13.35 -30.81 -4.20
C GLU A 624 -12.01 -31.40 -4.65
N ARG A 625 -11.82 -32.73 -4.53
CA ARG A 625 -10.55 -33.40 -4.86
C ARG A 625 -10.09 -33.14 -6.30
N ASN A 626 -10.93 -33.46 -7.29
CA ASN A 626 -10.53 -33.32 -8.70
C ASN A 626 -10.38 -31.83 -9.10
N PRO A 627 -11.34 -30.93 -8.77
CA PRO A 627 -11.17 -29.50 -9.02
C PRO A 627 -9.88 -28.92 -8.45
N LEU A 628 -9.51 -29.30 -7.22
CA LEU A 628 -8.28 -28.84 -6.60
C LEU A 628 -7.03 -29.40 -7.28
N ILE A 629 -7.03 -30.68 -7.68
CA ILE A 629 -5.90 -31.26 -8.45
C ILE A 629 -5.74 -30.54 -9.79
N ASP A 630 -6.83 -30.35 -10.53
CA ASP A 630 -6.82 -29.65 -11.82
C ASP A 630 -6.28 -28.22 -11.66
N LEU A 631 -6.69 -27.51 -10.59
CA LEU A 631 -6.17 -26.19 -10.26
C LEU A 631 -4.67 -26.23 -9.94
N LEU A 632 -4.22 -27.15 -9.09
CA LEU A 632 -2.80 -27.25 -8.72
C LEU A 632 -1.89 -27.62 -9.91
N ASP A 633 -2.43 -28.24 -10.96
CA ASP A 633 -1.70 -28.51 -12.21
C ASP A 633 -1.48 -27.24 -13.05
N THR A 634 -2.31 -26.20 -12.87
CA THR A 634 -2.12 -24.90 -13.53
C THR A 634 -1.16 -23.96 -12.80
N GLN A 635 -0.66 -24.34 -11.61
CA GLN A 635 0.17 -23.49 -10.74
C GLN A 635 -0.53 -22.16 -10.40
N PRO A 636 -1.59 -22.20 -9.58
CA PRO A 636 -2.38 -21.02 -9.26
C PRO A 636 -1.56 -20.04 -8.43
N ASP A 637 -1.91 -18.75 -8.52
CA ASP A 637 -1.44 -17.76 -7.57
C ASP A 637 -2.00 -18.02 -6.15
N ALA A 638 -1.42 -17.34 -5.17
CA ALA A 638 -1.74 -17.48 -3.77
C ALA A 638 -3.22 -17.24 -3.43
N VAL A 639 -3.81 -16.18 -3.98
CA VAL A 639 -5.20 -15.78 -3.71
C VAL A 639 -6.16 -16.79 -4.31
N THR A 640 -5.96 -17.16 -5.58
CA THR A 640 -6.77 -18.16 -6.29
C THR A 640 -6.77 -19.51 -5.56
N LEU A 641 -5.61 -19.95 -5.06
CA LEU A 641 -5.50 -21.21 -4.33
C LEU A 641 -6.29 -21.18 -3.01
N VAL A 642 -6.13 -20.11 -2.22
CA VAL A 642 -6.85 -19.99 -0.94
C VAL A 642 -8.35 -19.85 -1.17
N ALA A 643 -8.78 -19.17 -2.23
CA ALA A 643 -10.18 -19.09 -2.61
C ALA A 643 -10.80 -20.47 -2.79
N GLN A 644 -10.11 -21.35 -3.52
CA GLN A 644 -10.57 -22.72 -3.75
C GLN A 644 -10.60 -23.54 -2.45
N LEU A 645 -9.59 -23.40 -1.58
CA LEU A 645 -9.51 -24.14 -0.30
C LEU A 645 -10.52 -23.63 0.75
N SER A 646 -10.92 -22.36 0.67
CA SER A 646 -11.86 -21.73 1.59
C SER A 646 -13.33 -22.04 1.28
N ARG A 647 -13.65 -22.53 0.06
CA ARG A 647 -15.02 -22.92 -0.34
C ARG A 647 -15.68 -23.92 0.61
N ARG A 648 -14.92 -24.72 1.36
CA ARG A 648 -15.46 -25.63 2.38
C ARG A 648 -16.20 -24.92 3.52
N PHE A 649 -15.95 -23.63 3.70
CA PHE A 649 -16.64 -22.77 4.66
C PHE A 649 -17.86 -22.07 4.06
N ALA A 650 -18.03 -22.14 2.74
CA ALA A 650 -19.18 -21.52 2.09
C ALA A 650 -20.49 -22.17 2.58
N PRO A 651 -21.56 -21.37 2.77
CA PRO A 651 -22.86 -21.92 3.10
C PRO A 651 -23.32 -22.89 2.00
N PRO A 652 -24.01 -23.99 2.36
CA PRO A 652 -24.46 -24.97 1.39
C PRO A 652 -25.34 -24.30 0.32
N ALA A 653 -25.03 -24.55 -0.95
CA ALA A 653 -25.84 -24.08 -2.07
C ALA A 653 -27.28 -24.58 -1.89
N ARG A 654 -28.24 -23.64 -1.89
CA ARG A 654 -29.67 -23.93 -1.74
C ARG A 654 -30.27 -24.60 -2.95
#